data_AF-A0A8G1A506-F1
#
_entry.id   AF-A0A8G1A506-F1
#
_cell.length_a   1.000
_cell.length_b   1.000
_cell.length_c   1.000
_cell.angle_alpha   90.00
_cell.angle_beta   90.00
_cell.angle_gamma   90.00
#
_symmetry.space_group_name_H-M   'P 1'
#
loop_
_entity.id
_entity.type
_entity.pdbx_description
1 polymer ?
#
loop_
_entity_poly.entity_id
_entity_poly.type
_entity_poly.pdbx_seq_one_letter_code
_entity_poly.pdbx_strand_id
1 'polypeptide(L)'
;MVIFMKKTIGIFCLILLALLIAPATATTWYLHDGDDINDYTRISGSVETKPGDAIFLYNGTYSHFDVQKPHLSIIGEGADLVMIDCRGGKYIGLGTEHYDADTTRTWIEGLLVTNSTFGITFSSTNPVCGSTFTRCVFDGMTESVHIRGNKTTFSHNIVRNSTAKYSAVTVDKVDCVVSDNLFINSTGSGLTLQGKGSSSNNTIVNNTFSSSSTAGLEFYKSGGDNIIYLNEFIDNAADVISTTSPAQIWNSTAPLTYTYNDAIHTNYLGNFWSDYTGDDENNDGVIDAPYILPDSLGTDHAPLKATHDAYASPEPQTRYVDADGGEGVYTTISDAVAASNPGDTVVVKDGVYTENVLVDKLLVIRTENGAGAVTVTAASTDKPVFDVDADGVTVEGFAVRGPTDEHVAGIEIVGFDDCIVRKNDCAGCYNGVHLGGDATGNTVEENSCHENTKRGLSLRDTVAGNLVFNNTCENNAEAEICIKDAAKGNTVWANAFLGPVEIKTANTYHSPEEVTYTYRGGEYTGCVGNHYTGYPGTDADKNGIGDTPMSFGTYKDEYPMMGEWQTGEIIPTVPMLATVAVTPADAELEEHETFQFTAAGYDDTGAGMEDLVFTWTSSNTTVGSVNATGYFEALAGGTTTVTAESDGVQGTASITVLALADLPKIRIVKYAEDGRTVVDETTVTVRWMKKNLDVYGGDNGVELHFQGPVFSDEWNETHPGEPYNFWDPEETVNANPGKINEVVKGTSLRDLCNLVGGAEEGNEIKLTARDGYAGSLPYASVYEPAARQGEAIIAWWTEEKGDVPAYRDGPRLFFMAPDGIFGNWDMHECLPEWCWHYYDKMPAVAGISVAKVDTIEIMPAPRQDWSLTLNGAINEEIGRTYYEHGVECSGSIHRVEWTDGGQTWSGLALWLLCGWVDDGQSHGAGAYRDDLADAGYTVLLVDYGPDGIAGTGDDRTVEFASADVKRNNNIILANEIDGMPLAESDWPLRLVGDDVPAEKRLGSIDAVRLLGLPGSDGDMTLILRKGWNFVSVPRTLAPGNDTVALFENVDCAGHSIFGYDGTDGWEVLKSDAPVKPLDGVWIYSNTTATVALTFDSLKPTTAPTKALVPGWNAVGFSDVSPAPAKDALASVKDAWAILIGLDAEEQAYAPSIINSGSGSHSDERDLNPGEGYWVFMRTGGTLAAISI
;
A
#
# COMPACT_ATOMS: atom_id res chain seq x y z
N MET A 1 22.38 41.07 -14.02
CA MET A 1 21.82 39.85 -13.40
C MET A 1 20.65 39.30 -14.21
N VAL A 2 19.53 40.00 -14.38
CA VAL A 2 18.35 39.50 -15.15
C VAL A 2 18.68 39.11 -16.61
N ILE A 3 19.60 39.82 -17.27
CA ILE A 3 20.06 39.51 -18.64
C ILE A 3 20.91 38.22 -18.71
N PHE A 4 21.53 37.79 -17.60
CA PHE A 4 22.31 36.55 -17.55
C PHE A 4 21.41 35.32 -17.36
N MET A 5 20.36 35.41 -16.53
CA MET A 5 19.42 34.29 -16.32
C MET A 5 18.58 33.96 -17.56
N LYS A 6 18.27 34.93 -18.43
CA LYS A 6 17.52 34.65 -19.68
C LYS A 6 18.34 33.83 -20.70
N LYS A 7 19.67 33.96 -20.76
CA LYS A 7 20.51 33.14 -21.64
C LYS A 7 20.59 31.68 -21.18
N THR A 8 20.58 31.42 -19.87
CA THR A 8 20.66 30.05 -19.32
C THR A 8 19.38 29.24 -19.55
N ILE A 9 18.21 29.89 -19.57
CA ILE A 9 16.92 29.21 -19.79
C ILE A 9 16.70 28.86 -21.27
N GLY A 10 17.08 29.75 -22.21
CA GLY A 10 16.98 29.47 -23.64
C GLY A 10 17.81 28.25 -24.09
N ILE A 11 18.99 28.07 -23.50
CA ILE A 11 19.84 26.89 -23.74
C ILE A 11 19.18 25.61 -23.18
N PHE A 12 18.51 25.68 -22.02
CA PHE A 12 17.85 24.53 -21.41
C PHE A 12 16.63 24.03 -22.21
N CYS A 13 15.85 24.94 -22.82
CA CYS A 13 14.74 24.56 -23.70
C CYS A 13 15.19 24.03 -25.07
N LEU A 14 16.31 24.53 -25.61
CA LEU A 14 16.91 23.99 -26.85
C LEU A 14 17.53 22.61 -26.65
N ILE A 15 18.15 22.37 -25.48
CA ILE A 15 18.59 21.04 -25.07
C ILE A 15 17.40 20.07 -25.04
N LEU A 16 16.20 20.47 -24.60
CA LEU A 16 15.02 19.59 -24.67
C LEU A 16 14.61 19.24 -26.10
N LEU A 17 14.64 20.18 -27.05
CA LEU A 17 14.26 19.89 -28.45
C LEU A 17 15.27 18.98 -29.15
N ALA A 18 16.56 19.13 -28.87
CA ALA A 18 17.60 18.23 -29.38
C ALA A 18 17.61 16.86 -28.69
N LEU A 19 17.23 16.80 -27.40
CA LEU A 19 17.09 15.53 -26.65
C LEU A 19 15.84 14.74 -27.03
N LEU A 20 14.78 15.37 -27.56
CA LEU A 20 13.53 14.70 -27.93
C LEU A 20 13.67 13.69 -29.10
N ILE A 21 14.78 13.74 -29.85
CA ILE A 21 15.09 12.81 -30.96
C ILE A 21 16.38 12.01 -30.68
N ALA A 22 17.05 12.25 -29.56
CA ALA A 22 18.24 11.51 -29.18
C ALA A 22 17.85 10.14 -28.57
N PRO A 23 18.24 8.99 -29.17
CA PRO A 23 18.19 7.74 -28.42
C PRO A 23 19.08 7.88 -27.17
N ALA A 24 18.72 7.18 -26.09
CA ALA A 24 19.28 7.37 -24.73
C ALA A 24 20.79 7.09 -24.56
N THR A 25 21.52 6.96 -25.66
CA THR A 25 22.94 6.58 -25.77
C THR A 25 23.81 7.64 -26.48
N ALA A 26 23.18 8.65 -27.10
CA ALA A 26 23.86 9.73 -27.81
C ALA A 26 24.88 10.47 -26.93
N THR A 27 26.16 10.35 -27.25
CA THR A 27 27.24 10.97 -26.49
C THR A 27 27.41 12.42 -26.91
N THR A 28 27.48 13.33 -25.92
CA THR A 28 27.84 14.74 -26.17
C THR A 28 29.34 14.93 -26.00
N TRP A 29 30.03 15.18 -27.11
CA TRP A 29 31.45 15.45 -27.20
C TRP A 29 31.74 16.95 -27.06
N TYR A 30 32.59 17.32 -26.11
CA TYR A 30 32.90 18.71 -25.80
C TYR A 30 34.26 19.12 -26.36
N LEU A 31 34.32 20.19 -27.16
CA LEU A 31 35.53 20.55 -27.92
C LEU A 31 35.97 22.01 -27.70
N HIS A 32 37.15 22.21 -27.12
CA HIS A 32 37.77 23.53 -26.94
C HIS A 32 38.93 23.79 -27.91
N ASP A 33 39.13 25.07 -28.28
CA ASP A 33 40.27 25.54 -29.08
C ASP A 33 41.51 25.79 -28.19
N GLY A 34 42.34 24.75 -28.04
CA GLY A 34 43.67 24.84 -27.41
C GLY A 34 43.86 24.04 -26.12
N ASP A 35 44.65 22.97 -26.23
CA ASP A 35 45.36 22.19 -25.19
C ASP A 35 44.58 21.33 -24.14
N ASP A 36 45.05 20.07 -24.04
CA ASP A 36 45.08 19.14 -22.88
C ASP A 36 43.82 18.77 -22.06
N ILE A 37 42.60 19.19 -22.42
CA ILE A 37 41.34 18.70 -21.79
C ILE A 37 40.35 17.98 -22.73
N ASN A 38 40.71 17.74 -24.00
CA ASN A 38 39.78 17.22 -25.00
C ASN A 38 39.92 15.71 -25.25
N ASP A 39 38.80 15.00 -25.44
CA ASP A 39 38.78 13.64 -26.01
C ASP A 39 39.25 13.61 -27.48
N TYR A 40 39.07 14.72 -28.21
CA TYR A 40 39.57 14.91 -29.58
C TYR A 40 40.40 16.19 -29.72
N THR A 41 41.59 16.08 -30.32
CA THR A 41 42.48 17.24 -30.53
C THR A 41 42.09 18.13 -31.72
N ARG A 42 41.09 17.72 -32.53
CA ARG A 42 40.59 18.45 -33.71
C ARG A 42 39.14 18.07 -34.03
N ILE A 43 38.37 19.03 -34.52
CA ILE A 43 36.98 18.86 -35.00
C ILE A 43 36.85 17.79 -36.11
N SER A 44 37.88 17.63 -36.94
CA SER A 44 37.91 16.58 -37.97
C SER A 44 38.03 15.15 -37.43
N GLY A 45 38.27 14.97 -36.12
CA GLY A 45 38.24 13.67 -35.45
C GLY A 45 36.93 13.41 -34.73
N SER A 46 36.29 14.46 -34.20
CA SER A 46 35.01 14.33 -33.49
C SER A 46 33.82 14.11 -34.42
N VAL A 47 33.92 14.39 -35.73
CA VAL A 47 32.85 14.09 -36.71
C VAL A 47 32.85 12.64 -37.24
N GLU A 48 33.75 11.80 -36.73
CA GLU A 48 33.81 10.35 -36.98
C GLU A 48 33.15 9.53 -35.85
N THR A 49 32.40 10.19 -34.98
CA THR A 49 31.68 9.63 -33.83
C THR A 49 30.45 8.80 -34.25
N LYS A 50 29.64 8.33 -33.29
CA LYS A 50 28.52 7.44 -33.60
C LYS A 50 27.36 8.22 -34.24
N PRO A 51 26.57 7.61 -35.15
CA PRO A 51 25.31 8.18 -35.59
C PRO A 51 24.41 8.51 -34.39
N GLY A 52 23.89 9.74 -34.31
CA GLY A 52 23.13 10.24 -33.16
C GLY A 52 23.94 11.10 -32.17
N ASP A 53 25.27 11.04 -32.19
CA ASP A 53 26.11 11.81 -31.25
C ASP A 53 26.00 13.34 -31.47
N ALA A 54 26.18 14.08 -30.37
CA ALA A 54 26.25 15.54 -30.38
C ALA A 54 27.69 16.02 -30.19
N ILE A 55 28.08 17.08 -30.90
CA ILE A 55 29.42 17.68 -30.85
C ILE A 55 29.24 19.15 -30.48
N PHE A 56 29.55 19.48 -29.22
CA PHE A 56 29.44 20.82 -28.69
C PHE A 56 30.77 21.58 -28.83
N LEU A 57 30.75 22.66 -29.61
CA LEU A 57 31.89 23.51 -29.89
C LEU A 57 31.84 24.75 -28.99
N TYR A 58 32.87 24.93 -28.17
CA TYR A 58 33.04 26.13 -27.37
C TYR A 58 33.62 27.28 -28.18
N ASN A 59 33.56 28.50 -27.62
CA ASN A 59 34.21 29.70 -28.13
C ASN A 59 35.65 29.43 -28.61
N GLY A 60 35.92 29.66 -29.90
CA GLY A 60 37.17 29.23 -30.53
C GLY A 60 37.17 29.33 -32.05
N THR A 61 38.33 29.11 -32.67
CA THR A 61 38.53 29.10 -34.13
C THR A 61 38.90 27.72 -34.64
N TYR A 62 37.93 27.03 -35.23
CA TYR A 62 38.08 25.70 -35.79
C TYR A 62 38.36 25.76 -37.29
N SER A 63 38.89 24.68 -37.85
CA SER A 63 39.07 24.52 -39.30
C SER A 63 37.90 23.74 -39.91
N HIS A 64 37.74 23.79 -41.23
CA HIS A 64 36.75 22.97 -41.95
C HIS A 64 36.81 21.47 -41.59
N PHE A 65 35.67 20.79 -41.74
CA PHE A 65 35.45 19.37 -41.48
C PHE A 65 34.42 18.81 -42.46
N ASP A 66 34.38 17.48 -42.63
CA ASP A 66 33.39 16.78 -43.44
C ASP A 66 32.64 15.78 -42.53
N VAL A 67 31.31 15.77 -42.61
CA VAL A 67 30.42 14.82 -41.92
C VAL A 67 30.26 13.58 -42.80
N GLN A 68 30.37 12.39 -42.20
CA GLN A 68 30.24 11.10 -42.91
C GLN A 68 29.36 10.07 -42.18
N LYS A 69 28.56 10.52 -41.21
CA LYS A 69 27.60 9.69 -40.45
C LYS A 69 26.22 10.37 -40.49
N PRO A 70 25.12 9.60 -40.47
CA PRO A 70 23.79 10.16 -40.32
C PRO A 70 23.54 10.58 -38.87
N HIS A 71 22.50 11.40 -38.66
CA HIS A 71 21.94 11.77 -37.36
C HIS A 71 22.91 12.53 -36.41
N LEU A 72 24.04 13.06 -36.91
CA LEU A 72 24.98 13.83 -36.09
C LEU A 72 24.49 15.25 -35.80
N SER A 73 24.66 15.71 -34.56
CA SER A 73 24.41 17.09 -34.14
C SER A 73 25.71 17.85 -33.90
N ILE A 74 25.87 19.05 -34.47
CA ILE A 74 27.07 19.89 -34.34
C ILE A 74 26.63 21.27 -33.89
N ILE A 75 26.89 21.62 -32.63
CA ILE A 75 26.28 22.76 -31.95
C ILE A 75 27.37 23.68 -31.41
N GLY A 76 27.42 24.92 -31.88
CA GLY A 76 28.26 25.97 -31.30
C GLY A 76 27.56 26.72 -30.16
N GLU A 77 28.33 27.25 -29.20
CA GLU A 77 27.84 28.19 -28.16
C GLU A 77 27.12 29.44 -28.72
N GLY A 78 27.33 29.75 -30.00
CA GLY A 78 26.76 30.87 -30.72
C GLY A 78 27.68 31.34 -31.84
N ALA A 79 27.12 31.83 -32.94
CA ALA A 79 27.91 32.28 -34.10
C ALA A 79 28.70 33.57 -33.82
N ASP A 80 28.51 34.22 -32.66
CA ASP A 80 29.37 35.29 -32.15
C ASP A 80 30.62 34.77 -31.40
N LEU A 81 30.67 33.46 -31.12
CA LEU A 81 31.71 32.80 -30.32
C LEU A 81 32.46 31.70 -31.09
N VAL A 82 31.77 30.93 -31.93
CA VAL A 82 32.34 29.76 -32.62
C VAL A 82 32.57 30.05 -34.10
N MET A 83 33.83 30.13 -34.51
CA MET A 83 34.21 30.40 -35.90
C MET A 83 34.80 29.17 -36.58
N ILE A 84 34.28 28.81 -37.75
CA ILE A 84 34.85 27.84 -38.69
C ILE A 84 35.59 28.62 -39.80
N ASP A 85 36.91 28.72 -39.67
CA ASP A 85 37.77 29.31 -40.70
C ASP A 85 38.12 28.25 -41.76
N CYS A 86 37.53 28.39 -42.94
CA CYS A 86 37.77 27.52 -44.09
C CYS A 86 39.05 27.88 -44.88
N ARG A 87 39.81 28.90 -44.48
CA ARG A 87 41.15 29.24 -45.01
C ARG A 87 41.26 29.48 -46.53
N GLY A 88 40.15 29.69 -47.22
CA GLY A 88 40.06 29.87 -48.66
C GLY A 88 40.12 28.54 -49.43
N GLY A 89 39.06 28.23 -50.19
CA GLY A 89 39.01 27.03 -51.04
C GLY A 89 38.43 25.77 -50.39
N LYS A 90 37.93 25.87 -49.15
CA LYS A 90 37.29 24.79 -48.39
C LYS A 90 35.90 25.20 -47.87
N TYR A 91 35.20 24.23 -47.29
CA TYR A 91 33.79 24.28 -46.88
C TYR A 91 33.54 23.13 -45.89
N ILE A 92 32.37 23.12 -45.24
CA ILE A 92 31.85 21.98 -44.51
C ILE A 92 31.14 21.04 -45.51
N GLY A 93 31.51 19.76 -45.55
CA GLY A 93 30.88 18.77 -46.43
C GLY A 93 29.87 17.88 -45.68
N LEU A 94 28.66 17.70 -46.21
CA LEU A 94 27.76 16.60 -45.84
C LEU A 94 27.88 15.47 -46.86
N GLY A 95 28.71 14.49 -46.56
CA GLY A 95 29.24 13.56 -47.55
C GLY A 95 30.18 14.25 -48.54
N THR A 96 31.07 13.49 -49.19
CA THR A 96 32.03 14.04 -50.17
C THR A 96 31.97 13.24 -51.46
N GLU A 97 32.38 13.84 -52.58
CA GLU A 97 32.39 13.20 -53.92
C GLU A 97 33.31 11.95 -54.03
N HIS A 98 33.95 11.55 -52.93
CA HIS A 98 34.87 10.39 -52.86
C HIS A 98 34.48 9.36 -51.80
N TYR A 99 33.44 9.60 -50.98
CA TYR A 99 33.00 8.70 -49.93
C TYR A 99 31.49 8.47 -50.02
N ASP A 100 31.11 7.20 -50.17
CA ASP A 100 29.73 6.71 -50.25
C ASP A 100 29.11 6.65 -48.83
N ALA A 101 28.98 7.83 -48.21
CA ALA A 101 28.54 8.01 -46.83
C ALA A 101 27.07 8.42 -46.74
N ASP A 102 26.37 7.91 -45.72
CA ASP A 102 25.06 8.40 -45.31
C ASP A 102 25.25 9.59 -44.35
N THR A 103 24.52 10.68 -44.59
CA THR A 103 24.54 11.91 -43.77
C THR A 103 23.14 12.50 -43.60
N THR A 104 22.11 11.65 -43.72
CA THR A 104 20.72 11.99 -43.41
C THR A 104 20.58 12.56 -41.99
N ARG A 105 19.62 13.46 -41.79
CA ARG A 105 19.24 14.05 -40.48
C ARG A 105 20.42 14.66 -39.70
N THR A 106 21.39 15.26 -40.39
CA THR A 106 22.48 16.02 -39.72
C THR A 106 21.96 17.36 -39.21
N TRP A 107 22.18 17.69 -37.95
CA TRP A 107 21.89 19.00 -37.35
C TRP A 107 23.17 19.83 -37.24
N ILE A 108 23.19 21.06 -37.76
CA ILE A 108 24.31 22.01 -37.57
C ILE A 108 23.76 23.33 -37.05
N GLU A 109 24.28 23.80 -35.92
CA GLU A 109 23.79 24.98 -35.23
C GLU A 109 24.88 25.92 -34.72
N GLY A 110 24.61 27.23 -34.77
CA GLY A 110 25.35 28.23 -33.98
C GLY A 110 26.79 28.51 -34.44
N LEU A 111 27.10 28.33 -35.73
CA LEU A 111 28.46 28.46 -36.27
C LEU A 111 28.62 29.72 -37.15
N LEU A 112 29.72 30.47 -37.00
CA LEU A 112 30.19 31.44 -38.00
C LEU A 112 31.11 30.74 -39.00
N VAL A 113 30.64 30.54 -40.24
CA VAL A 113 31.43 29.99 -41.33
C VAL A 113 31.99 31.13 -42.19
N THR A 114 33.32 31.21 -42.29
CA THR A 114 34.00 32.27 -43.05
C THR A 114 35.22 31.77 -43.83
N ASN A 115 35.78 32.61 -44.70
CA ASN A 115 36.83 32.27 -45.67
C ASN A 115 36.51 31.00 -46.47
N SER A 116 35.24 30.74 -46.76
CA SER A 116 34.78 29.50 -47.41
C SER A 116 34.38 29.73 -48.86
N THR A 117 34.51 28.68 -49.67
CA THR A 117 33.98 28.69 -51.04
C THR A 117 32.47 28.51 -51.02
N PHE A 118 31.97 27.37 -50.52
CA PHE A 118 30.53 27.06 -50.53
C PHE A 118 29.85 27.28 -49.16
N GLY A 119 30.60 27.54 -48.09
CA GLY A 119 30.07 27.45 -46.72
C GLY A 119 29.80 26.00 -46.34
N ILE A 120 28.66 25.48 -46.81
CA ILE A 120 28.25 24.08 -46.71
C ILE A 120 27.94 23.55 -48.12
N THR A 121 28.39 22.33 -48.41
CA THR A 121 27.99 21.58 -49.62
C THR A 121 27.65 20.14 -49.28
N PHE A 122 26.79 19.56 -50.10
CA PHE A 122 26.28 18.21 -49.96
C PHE A 122 26.89 17.32 -51.05
N SER A 123 27.04 16.03 -50.76
CA SER A 123 27.34 15.02 -51.79
C SER A 123 26.31 15.08 -52.93
N SER A 124 26.77 14.84 -54.16
CA SER A 124 25.91 14.82 -55.35
C SER A 124 25.34 13.43 -55.68
N THR A 125 25.71 12.39 -54.93
CA THR A 125 25.41 10.99 -55.25
C THR A 125 24.57 10.24 -54.20
N ASN A 126 24.46 10.77 -52.97
CA ASN A 126 24.06 10.02 -51.78
C ASN A 126 22.80 10.59 -51.11
N PRO A 127 22.08 9.79 -50.29
CA PRO A 127 20.99 10.29 -49.47
C PRO A 127 21.54 11.27 -48.44
N VAL A 128 21.14 12.53 -48.61
CA VAL A 128 21.16 13.54 -47.57
C VAL A 128 19.73 14.06 -47.55
N CYS A 129 18.99 13.84 -46.47
CA CYS A 129 17.62 14.32 -46.32
C CYS A 129 17.28 14.43 -44.83
N GLY A 130 16.33 15.30 -44.47
CA GLY A 130 15.99 15.61 -43.07
C GLY A 130 17.05 16.43 -42.31
N SER A 131 18.11 16.89 -42.98
CA SER A 131 19.19 17.66 -42.33
C SER A 131 18.74 19.09 -42.01
N THR A 132 19.14 19.62 -40.86
CA THR A 132 18.80 20.96 -40.39
C THR A 132 20.05 21.82 -40.18
N PHE A 133 20.00 23.06 -40.64
CA PHE A 133 21.04 24.07 -40.46
C PHE A 133 20.41 25.31 -39.85
N THR A 134 20.81 25.67 -38.62
CA THR A 134 20.15 26.76 -37.92
C THR A 134 21.07 27.69 -37.13
N ARG A 135 20.65 28.95 -36.96
CA ARG A 135 21.37 29.98 -36.17
C ARG A 135 22.84 30.18 -36.58
N CYS A 136 23.22 29.81 -37.80
CA CYS A 136 24.57 29.94 -38.32
C CYS A 136 24.74 31.27 -39.08
N VAL A 137 25.99 31.73 -39.22
CA VAL A 137 26.36 32.93 -39.97
C VAL A 137 27.31 32.53 -41.10
N PHE A 138 26.91 32.75 -42.36
CA PHE A 138 27.73 32.52 -43.54
C PHE A 138 28.22 33.86 -44.06
N ASP A 139 29.49 34.21 -43.80
CA ASP A 139 30.05 35.52 -44.08
C ASP A 139 31.15 35.47 -45.15
N GLY A 140 30.92 36.13 -46.29
CA GLY A 140 31.91 36.30 -47.35
C GLY A 140 32.13 35.08 -48.26
N MET A 141 31.10 34.24 -48.44
CA MET A 141 31.18 33.07 -49.34
C MET A 141 31.52 33.49 -50.78
N THR A 142 32.33 32.71 -51.49
CA THR A 142 32.74 33.02 -52.88
C THR A 142 31.98 32.23 -53.94
N GLU A 143 31.27 31.18 -53.54
CA GLU A 143 30.28 30.41 -54.30
C GLU A 143 29.04 30.21 -53.38
N SER A 144 27.99 29.56 -53.89
CA SER A 144 26.71 29.45 -53.18
C SER A 144 26.70 28.33 -52.12
N VAL A 145 26.00 28.51 -50.99
CA VAL A 145 25.65 27.39 -50.10
C VAL A 145 24.68 26.48 -50.83
N HIS A 146 25.05 25.22 -51.03
CA HIS A 146 24.31 24.29 -51.90
C HIS A 146 23.49 23.29 -51.09
N ILE A 147 22.19 23.56 -50.92
CA ILE A 147 21.21 22.64 -50.35
C ILE A 147 20.81 21.62 -51.42
N ARG A 148 21.35 20.40 -51.31
CA ARG A 148 21.09 19.29 -52.24
C ARG A 148 20.47 18.05 -51.59
N GLY A 149 19.88 18.19 -50.41
CA GLY A 149 19.08 17.15 -49.78
C GLY A 149 17.59 17.44 -49.85
N ASN A 150 16.75 16.42 -50.05
CA ASN A 150 15.29 16.57 -49.90
C ASN A 150 14.93 16.79 -48.41
N LYS A 151 13.76 17.36 -48.10
CA LYS A 151 13.35 17.59 -46.69
C LYS A 151 14.45 18.28 -45.85
N THR A 152 15.20 19.24 -46.44
CA THR A 152 16.28 19.96 -45.73
C THR A 152 15.72 21.24 -45.12
N THR A 153 15.98 21.48 -43.84
CA THR A 153 15.64 22.73 -43.16
C THR A 153 16.87 23.64 -43.08
N PHE A 154 16.77 24.84 -43.64
CA PHE A 154 17.77 25.90 -43.49
C PHE A 154 17.09 27.09 -42.86
N SER A 155 17.20 27.27 -41.53
CA SER A 155 16.40 28.27 -40.81
C SER A 155 17.16 29.15 -39.83
N HIS A 156 16.69 30.37 -39.56
CA HIS A 156 17.29 31.30 -38.59
C HIS A 156 18.77 31.67 -38.87
N ASN A 157 19.27 31.50 -40.11
CA ASN A 157 20.66 31.77 -40.46
C ASN A 157 20.85 33.20 -40.99
N ILE A 158 22.06 33.74 -40.86
CA ILE A 158 22.45 35.01 -41.47
C ILE A 158 23.42 34.72 -42.61
N VAL A 159 23.04 35.02 -43.85
CA VAL A 159 23.90 34.89 -45.03
C VAL A 159 24.27 36.28 -45.51
N ARG A 160 25.54 36.69 -45.34
CA ARG A 160 25.95 38.07 -45.58
C ARG A 160 27.24 38.23 -46.40
N ASN A 161 27.32 39.36 -47.09
CA ASN A 161 28.50 39.80 -47.85
C ASN A 161 28.94 38.77 -48.92
N SER A 162 28.02 37.96 -49.45
CA SER A 162 28.36 36.92 -50.40
C SER A 162 28.89 37.51 -51.71
N THR A 163 30.07 37.05 -52.11
CA THR A 163 30.72 37.41 -53.39
C THR A 163 30.41 36.41 -54.50
N ALA A 164 29.63 35.37 -54.18
CA ALA A 164 29.16 34.39 -55.14
C ALA A 164 28.45 35.04 -56.34
N LYS A 165 28.83 34.63 -57.54
CA LYS A 165 28.40 35.27 -58.79
C LYS A 165 26.90 35.09 -59.08
N TYR A 166 26.34 33.95 -58.73
CA TYR A 166 24.97 33.56 -59.11
C TYR A 166 24.01 33.68 -57.94
N SER A 167 24.31 33.06 -56.80
CA SER A 167 23.48 33.12 -55.61
C SER A 167 24.28 32.93 -54.34
N ALA A 168 23.81 33.48 -53.21
CA ALA A 168 24.40 33.21 -51.91
C ALA A 168 23.98 31.84 -51.35
N VAL A 169 22.73 31.41 -51.59
CA VAL A 169 22.25 30.05 -51.27
C VAL A 169 21.46 29.49 -52.45
N THR A 170 21.60 28.20 -52.72
CA THR A 170 20.88 27.51 -53.80
C THR A 170 20.25 26.23 -53.27
N VAL A 171 18.96 26.04 -53.54
CA VAL A 171 18.23 24.78 -53.29
C VAL A 171 18.01 24.09 -54.64
N ASP A 172 18.32 22.80 -54.74
CA ASP A 172 18.06 22.00 -55.96
C ASP A 172 17.14 20.78 -55.81
N LYS A 173 16.51 20.67 -54.64
CA LYS A 173 15.66 19.55 -54.19
C LYS A 173 14.23 19.95 -53.87
N VAL A 174 13.46 18.96 -53.43
CA VAL A 174 12.06 19.05 -53.04
C VAL A 174 11.89 19.04 -51.52
N ASP A 175 10.76 19.56 -51.07
CA ASP A 175 10.28 19.48 -49.68
C ASP A 175 11.20 20.19 -48.66
N CYS A 176 12.12 21.05 -49.12
CA CYS A 176 13.00 21.81 -48.23
C CYS A 176 12.26 23.01 -47.62
N VAL A 177 12.61 23.34 -46.38
CA VAL A 177 12.14 24.52 -45.67
C VAL A 177 13.30 25.51 -45.58
N VAL A 178 13.11 26.72 -46.11
CA VAL A 178 14.03 27.85 -45.91
C VAL A 178 13.27 28.90 -45.12
N SER A 179 13.56 29.05 -43.82
CA SER A 179 12.78 29.94 -42.95
C SER A 179 13.56 30.89 -42.05
N ASP A 180 13.00 32.06 -41.71
CA ASP A 180 13.58 32.94 -40.67
C ASP A 180 15.02 33.43 -40.96
N ASN A 181 15.50 33.30 -42.20
CA ASN A 181 16.88 33.65 -42.56
C ASN A 181 17.01 35.11 -43.00
N LEU A 182 18.17 35.69 -42.74
CA LEU A 182 18.52 37.05 -43.11
C LEU A 182 19.63 37.06 -44.17
N PHE A 183 19.24 37.35 -45.42
CA PHE A 183 20.14 37.48 -46.57
C PHE A 183 20.51 38.94 -46.80
N ILE A 184 21.79 39.30 -46.74
CA ILE A 184 22.26 40.70 -46.82
C ILE A 184 23.46 40.85 -47.76
N ASN A 185 23.46 41.89 -48.60
CA ASN A 185 24.64 42.32 -49.39
C ASN A 185 25.23 41.19 -50.26
N SER A 186 24.39 40.50 -51.01
CA SER A 186 24.84 39.45 -51.95
C SER A 186 25.15 40.03 -53.33
N THR A 187 26.21 39.54 -53.97
CA THR A 187 26.59 39.96 -55.34
C THR A 187 25.69 39.28 -56.39
N GLY A 188 25.39 37.99 -56.19
CA GLY A 188 24.36 37.26 -56.90
C GLY A 188 22.96 37.53 -56.33
N SER A 189 22.07 36.55 -56.54
CA SER A 189 20.78 36.47 -55.86
C SER A 189 20.97 36.15 -54.36
N GLY A 190 20.01 36.49 -53.50
CA GLY A 190 20.03 36.07 -52.09
C GLY A 190 19.83 34.55 -51.97
N LEU A 191 18.74 34.06 -52.58
CA LEU A 191 18.41 32.64 -52.71
C LEU A 191 18.04 32.31 -54.17
N THR A 192 18.44 31.13 -54.64
CA THR A 192 18.03 30.60 -55.95
C THR A 192 17.42 29.20 -55.81
N LEU A 193 16.21 29.00 -56.33
CA LEU A 193 15.64 27.67 -56.55
C LEU A 193 16.01 27.22 -57.97
N GLN A 194 16.75 26.11 -58.10
CA GLN A 194 17.17 25.56 -59.40
C GLN A 194 16.80 24.08 -59.55
N GLY A 195 16.76 23.54 -60.77
CA GLY A 195 16.64 22.07 -60.89
C GLY A 195 16.32 21.47 -62.26
N LYS A 196 16.04 22.28 -63.29
CA LYS A 196 15.35 21.82 -64.52
C LYS A 196 14.02 21.10 -64.20
N GLY A 197 13.30 21.59 -63.20
CA GLY A 197 12.06 21.00 -62.68
C GLY A 197 12.18 20.23 -61.37
N SER A 198 13.38 19.95 -60.84
CA SER A 198 13.55 19.17 -59.60
C SER A 198 13.37 19.92 -58.28
N SER A 199 13.26 21.25 -58.31
CA SER A 199 13.01 22.06 -57.10
C SER A 199 11.57 22.54 -57.08
N SER A 200 10.72 21.74 -56.43
CA SER A 200 9.27 21.91 -56.27
C SER A 200 8.87 21.61 -54.83
N ASN A 201 7.70 22.08 -54.40
CA ASN A 201 7.17 21.85 -53.05
C ASN A 201 8.10 22.31 -51.90
N ASN A 202 8.99 23.28 -52.15
CA ASN A 202 9.81 23.88 -51.10
C ASN A 202 9.04 25.04 -50.45
N THR A 203 9.15 25.17 -49.13
CA THR A 203 8.55 26.26 -48.37
C THR A 203 9.60 27.32 -48.05
N ILE A 204 9.41 28.53 -48.57
CA ILE A 204 10.28 29.69 -48.34
C ILE A 204 9.47 30.68 -47.49
N VAL A 205 9.74 30.74 -46.19
CA VAL A 205 8.86 31.47 -45.24
C VAL A 205 9.62 32.39 -44.29
N ASN A 206 9.09 33.59 -44.01
CA ASN A 206 9.64 34.48 -42.98
C ASN A 206 11.13 34.91 -43.18
N ASN A 207 11.64 34.90 -44.41
CA ASN A 207 13.03 35.30 -44.70
C ASN A 207 13.12 36.78 -45.10
N THR A 208 14.18 37.46 -44.69
CA THR A 208 14.48 38.84 -45.13
C THR A 208 15.55 38.84 -46.20
N PHE A 209 15.19 39.24 -47.43
CA PHE A 209 16.09 39.41 -48.58
C PHE A 209 16.43 40.88 -48.79
N SER A 210 17.68 41.26 -48.51
CA SER A 210 18.09 42.67 -48.49
C SER A 210 19.37 42.99 -49.28
N SER A 211 19.34 44.10 -50.03
CA SER A 211 20.51 44.66 -50.73
C SER A 211 21.27 43.67 -51.64
N SER A 212 20.56 42.73 -52.28
CA SER A 212 21.16 41.81 -53.26
C SER A 212 21.32 42.48 -54.64
N SER A 213 22.49 42.32 -55.25
CA SER A 213 22.87 43.02 -56.50
C SER A 213 22.33 42.36 -57.77
N THR A 214 21.77 41.14 -57.69
CA THR A 214 21.07 40.49 -58.80
C THR A 214 19.57 40.40 -58.51
N ALA A 215 19.17 39.63 -57.48
CA ALA A 215 17.79 39.58 -57.01
C ALA A 215 17.68 39.19 -55.52
N GLY A 216 16.55 39.42 -54.87
CA GLY A 216 16.24 38.80 -53.58
C GLY A 216 16.11 37.28 -53.73
N LEU A 217 15.17 36.84 -54.56
CA LEU A 217 14.89 35.43 -54.88
C LEU A 217 14.90 35.17 -56.40
N GLU A 218 15.53 34.08 -56.83
CA GLU A 218 15.61 33.67 -58.24
C GLU A 218 15.04 32.27 -58.47
N PHE A 219 14.28 32.11 -59.55
CA PHE A 219 13.80 30.82 -60.04
C PHE A 219 14.55 30.42 -61.33
N TYR A 220 15.62 29.63 -61.18
CA TYR A 220 16.45 29.16 -62.29
C TYR A 220 16.03 27.76 -62.76
N LYS A 221 14.93 27.71 -63.52
CA LYS A 221 14.34 26.45 -64.05
C LYS A 221 13.94 25.51 -62.90
N SER A 222 13.35 26.05 -61.85
CA SER A 222 12.71 25.30 -60.77
C SER A 222 11.52 24.47 -61.29
N GLY A 223 10.99 23.60 -60.44
CA GLY A 223 9.64 23.05 -60.57
C GLY A 223 8.57 24.06 -60.14
N GLY A 224 7.33 23.60 -60.02
CA GLY A 224 6.20 24.38 -59.51
C GLY A 224 5.97 24.15 -58.02
N ASP A 225 4.85 24.66 -57.53
CA ASP A 225 4.27 24.33 -56.22
C ASP A 225 5.19 24.65 -55.02
N ASN A 226 6.23 25.48 -55.21
CA ASN A 226 6.94 26.07 -54.08
C ASN A 226 6.03 27.13 -53.44
N ILE A 227 6.06 27.22 -52.11
CA ILE A 227 5.18 28.05 -51.29
C ILE A 227 6.02 29.17 -50.66
N ILE A 228 5.70 30.43 -50.96
CA ILE A 228 6.50 31.60 -50.58
C ILE A 228 5.60 32.62 -49.86
N TYR A 229 5.79 32.80 -48.55
CA TYR A 229 4.98 33.72 -47.72
C TYR A 229 5.75 34.28 -46.52
N LEU A 230 5.29 35.36 -45.91
CA LEU A 230 5.95 36.11 -44.82
C LEU A 230 7.37 36.61 -45.11
N ASN A 231 7.89 36.47 -46.34
CA ASN A 231 9.22 36.96 -46.68
C ASN A 231 9.21 38.48 -46.91
N GLU A 232 10.36 39.12 -46.71
CA GLU A 232 10.57 40.53 -46.96
C GLU A 232 11.56 40.74 -48.10
N PHE A 233 11.21 41.61 -49.03
CA PHE A 233 12.07 41.98 -50.14
C PHE A 233 12.40 43.47 -50.07
N ILE A 234 13.64 43.80 -49.69
CA ILE A 234 14.07 45.15 -49.27
C ILE A 234 15.31 45.61 -50.07
N ASP A 235 15.19 46.71 -50.81
CA ASP A 235 16.31 47.38 -51.51
C ASP A 235 17.16 46.45 -52.42
N ASN A 236 16.57 45.40 -53.00
CA ASN A 236 17.27 44.54 -53.97
C ASN A 236 17.31 45.19 -55.38
N ALA A 237 18.25 44.76 -56.22
CA ALA A 237 18.30 45.20 -57.62
C ALA A 237 17.07 44.76 -58.44
N ALA A 238 16.49 43.63 -58.04
CA ALA A 238 15.14 43.17 -58.36
C ALA A 238 14.69 42.29 -57.17
N ASP A 239 13.41 42.29 -56.79
CA ASP A 239 13.00 41.46 -55.66
C ASP A 239 12.89 39.98 -56.05
N VAL A 240 12.28 39.69 -57.21
CA VAL A 240 12.17 38.34 -57.77
C VAL A 240 12.52 38.34 -59.26
N ILE A 241 13.27 37.32 -59.70
CA ILE A 241 13.54 37.06 -61.14
C ILE A 241 13.29 35.59 -61.53
N SER A 242 13.00 35.34 -62.80
CA SER A 242 12.78 34.00 -63.37
C SER A 242 13.57 33.78 -64.66
N THR A 243 13.52 32.54 -65.16
CA THR A 243 14.00 32.19 -66.50
C THR A 243 12.96 31.42 -67.29
N THR A 244 12.69 30.16 -66.91
CA THR A 244 11.65 29.31 -67.52
C THR A 244 11.01 28.40 -66.47
N SER A 245 10.66 28.96 -65.32
CA SER A 245 9.96 28.26 -64.24
C SER A 245 8.43 28.39 -64.39
N PRO A 246 7.64 27.41 -63.94
CA PRO A 246 6.19 27.53 -63.86
C PRO A 246 5.77 28.52 -62.75
N ALA A 247 4.46 28.76 -62.63
CA ALA A 247 3.91 29.54 -61.53
C ALA A 247 4.16 28.86 -60.17
N GLN A 248 4.22 29.68 -59.13
CA GLN A 248 4.48 29.32 -57.73
C GLN A 248 3.34 29.86 -56.86
N ILE A 249 3.30 29.44 -55.59
CA ILE A 249 2.30 29.86 -54.61
C ILE A 249 2.91 30.98 -53.75
N TRP A 250 2.32 32.17 -53.75
CA TRP A 250 2.90 33.39 -53.18
C TRP A 250 2.22 33.88 -51.90
N ASN A 251 1.44 33.01 -51.27
CA ASN A 251 0.83 33.21 -49.96
C ASN A 251 0.68 31.86 -49.26
N SER A 252 0.36 31.85 -47.97
CA SER A 252 0.08 30.62 -47.23
C SER A 252 -1.02 29.80 -47.92
N THR A 253 -0.93 28.47 -47.86
CA THR A 253 -1.91 27.56 -48.49
C THR A 253 -3.19 27.39 -47.69
N ALA A 254 -3.13 27.70 -46.38
CA ALA A 254 -4.27 27.83 -45.48
C ALA A 254 -4.25 29.23 -44.81
N PRO A 255 -5.40 29.74 -44.31
CA PRO A 255 -5.41 30.93 -43.47
C PRO A 255 -4.60 30.71 -42.19
N LEU A 256 -3.78 31.68 -41.82
CA LEU A 256 -2.98 31.67 -40.60
C LEU A 256 -3.61 32.61 -39.58
N THR A 257 -3.51 32.27 -38.31
CA THR A 257 -3.90 33.16 -37.19
C THR A 257 -2.68 33.91 -36.71
N TYR A 258 -2.77 35.24 -36.65
CA TYR A 258 -1.65 36.14 -36.31
C TYR A 258 -2.15 37.36 -35.53
N THR A 259 -1.25 38.00 -34.80
CA THR A 259 -1.50 39.26 -34.12
C THR A 259 -0.90 40.41 -34.92
N TYR A 260 -1.73 41.39 -35.30
CA TYR A 260 -1.34 42.63 -35.97
C TYR A 260 -1.94 43.82 -35.22
N ASN A 261 -1.14 44.83 -34.86
CA ASN A 261 -1.56 45.99 -34.06
C ASN A 261 -2.42 45.65 -32.81
N ASP A 262 -1.96 44.68 -32.01
CA ASP A 262 -2.64 44.15 -30.80
C ASP A 262 -4.01 43.48 -31.05
N ALA A 263 -4.42 43.26 -32.30
CA ALA A 263 -5.63 42.53 -32.67
C ALA A 263 -5.27 41.17 -33.29
N ILE A 264 -6.11 40.15 -33.04
CA ILE A 264 -5.95 38.81 -33.62
C ILE A 264 -6.78 38.74 -34.91
N HIS A 265 -6.12 38.31 -35.98
CA HIS A 265 -6.69 38.15 -37.31
C HIS A 265 -6.46 36.71 -37.81
N THR A 266 -7.32 36.25 -38.72
CA THR A 266 -7.13 34.97 -39.43
C THR A 266 -7.36 35.22 -40.91
N ASN A 267 -6.30 35.16 -41.71
CA ASN A 267 -6.32 35.40 -43.15
C ASN A 267 -5.18 34.64 -43.84
N TYR A 268 -5.20 34.54 -45.16
CA TYR A 268 -4.01 34.16 -45.92
C TYR A 268 -2.93 35.25 -45.78
N LEU A 269 -1.67 34.86 -45.64
CA LEU A 269 -0.53 35.78 -45.55
C LEU A 269 0.37 35.62 -46.78
N GLY A 270 0.65 36.72 -47.47
CA GLY A 270 1.60 36.82 -48.58
C GLY A 270 2.96 37.34 -48.12
N ASN A 271 3.63 38.14 -48.95
CA ASN A 271 4.99 38.65 -48.69
C ASN A 271 5.01 40.18 -48.57
N PHE A 272 6.03 40.72 -47.91
CA PHE A 272 6.30 42.16 -47.84
C PHE A 272 7.23 42.61 -48.98
N TRP A 273 6.78 43.60 -49.75
CA TRP A 273 7.45 44.12 -50.93
C TRP A 273 7.80 45.60 -50.72
N SER A 274 9.07 45.95 -50.61
CA SER A 274 9.49 47.32 -50.27
C SER A 274 9.14 48.37 -51.35
N ASP A 275 8.90 47.94 -52.60
CA ASP A 275 8.48 48.80 -53.70
C ASP A 275 6.95 48.90 -53.86
N TYR A 276 6.18 48.07 -53.16
CA TYR A 276 4.73 48.00 -53.29
C TYR A 276 4.01 48.88 -52.27
N THR A 277 3.03 49.65 -52.74
CA THR A 277 2.18 50.48 -51.90
C THR A 277 0.72 50.29 -52.31
N GLY A 278 0.00 49.48 -51.54
CA GLY A 278 -1.44 49.29 -51.67
C GLY A 278 -2.17 49.65 -50.38
N ASP A 279 -3.49 49.74 -50.48
CA ASP A 279 -4.38 50.01 -49.35
C ASP A 279 -4.79 48.71 -48.64
N ASP A 280 -5.02 48.83 -47.34
CA ASP A 280 -5.52 47.80 -46.42
C ASP A 280 -6.80 48.43 -45.84
N GLU A 281 -7.97 48.10 -46.41
CA GLU A 281 -9.24 48.73 -46.07
C GLU A 281 -9.85 48.15 -44.78
N ASN A 282 -9.53 46.89 -44.45
CA ASN A 282 -10.10 46.18 -43.30
C ASN A 282 -9.23 46.31 -42.02
N ASN A 283 -7.99 46.79 -42.15
CA ASN A 283 -6.95 46.91 -41.11
C ASN A 283 -6.50 45.56 -40.51
N ASP A 284 -6.47 44.50 -41.31
CA ASP A 284 -5.89 43.20 -40.92
C ASP A 284 -4.39 43.10 -41.24
N GLY A 285 -3.79 44.10 -41.89
CA GLY A 285 -2.38 44.09 -42.28
C GLY A 285 -2.12 43.42 -43.63
N VAL A 286 -3.14 42.86 -44.28
CA VAL A 286 -3.05 42.36 -45.66
C VAL A 286 -3.52 43.47 -46.61
N ILE A 287 -2.75 43.68 -47.68
CA ILE A 287 -3.11 44.61 -48.75
C ILE A 287 -4.17 43.94 -49.65
N ASP A 288 -5.33 44.59 -49.80
CA ASP A 288 -6.47 44.06 -50.58
C ASP A 288 -6.16 43.88 -52.09
N ALA A 289 -5.17 44.61 -52.59
CA ALA A 289 -4.72 44.55 -53.98
C ALA A 289 -3.60 43.51 -54.16
N PRO A 290 -3.71 42.57 -55.12
CA PRO A 290 -2.70 41.55 -55.33
C PRO A 290 -1.44 42.10 -56.04
N TYR A 291 -0.28 41.53 -55.71
CA TYR A 291 0.99 41.82 -56.35
C TYR A 291 1.32 40.77 -57.42
N ILE A 292 1.41 41.19 -58.69
CA ILE A 292 1.59 40.29 -59.83
C ILE A 292 3.09 40.11 -60.11
N LEU A 293 3.57 38.87 -60.02
CA LEU A 293 4.99 38.57 -60.19
C LEU A 293 5.40 38.55 -61.68
N PRO A 294 6.69 38.85 -61.98
CA PRO A 294 7.20 38.85 -63.36
C PRO A 294 7.18 37.46 -64.00
N ASP A 295 7.35 37.43 -65.32
CA ASP A 295 7.57 36.21 -66.12
C ASP A 295 6.51 35.09 -65.95
N SER A 296 5.30 35.43 -65.52
CA SER A 296 4.20 34.50 -65.21
C SER A 296 4.47 33.57 -64.01
N LEU A 297 5.32 34.00 -63.06
CA LEU A 297 5.61 33.27 -61.82
C LEU A 297 4.43 33.12 -60.85
N GLY A 298 3.30 33.79 -61.10
CA GLY A 298 2.11 33.72 -60.24
C GLY A 298 1.69 35.11 -59.76
N THR A 299 1.03 35.15 -58.61
CA THR A 299 0.50 36.37 -58.01
C THR A 299 0.43 36.18 -56.51
N ASP A 300 0.99 37.12 -55.76
CA ASP A 300 0.79 37.23 -54.33
C ASP A 300 -0.59 37.83 -54.11
N HIS A 301 -1.49 37.01 -53.57
CA HIS A 301 -2.89 37.38 -53.33
C HIS A 301 -3.12 38.02 -51.95
N ALA A 302 -2.10 38.09 -51.11
CA ALA A 302 -2.19 38.67 -49.76
C ALA A 302 -0.93 39.48 -49.38
N PRO A 303 -0.46 40.47 -50.19
CA PRO A 303 0.78 41.17 -49.90
C PRO A 303 0.72 41.88 -48.54
N LEU A 304 1.80 41.85 -47.78
CA LEU A 304 1.80 42.36 -46.40
C LEU A 304 1.99 43.88 -46.36
N LYS A 305 1.28 44.54 -45.44
CA LYS A 305 1.33 45.98 -45.21
C LYS A 305 2.60 46.46 -44.49
N ALA A 306 3.34 45.54 -43.89
CA ALA A 306 4.50 45.78 -43.04
C ALA A 306 5.46 44.58 -43.06
N THR A 307 6.64 44.76 -42.47
CA THR A 307 7.63 43.72 -42.16
C THR A 307 7.04 42.59 -41.32
N HIS A 308 7.59 41.36 -41.44
CA HIS A 308 7.05 40.15 -40.81
C HIS A 308 7.00 40.22 -39.29
N ASP A 309 7.93 40.99 -38.67
CA ASP A 309 7.97 41.32 -37.24
C ASP A 309 6.63 41.89 -36.70
N ALA A 310 5.76 42.41 -37.57
CA ALA A 310 4.43 42.93 -37.20
C ALA A 310 3.32 41.87 -37.15
N TYR A 311 3.57 40.62 -37.58
CA TYR A 311 2.59 39.53 -37.73
C TYR A 311 2.96 38.37 -36.79
N ALA A 312 2.94 38.63 -35.49
CA ALA A 312 3.34 37.64 -34.50
C ALA A 312 2.33 36.47 -34.46
N SER A 313 2.81 35.24 -34.67
CA SER A 313 2.05 34.04 -34.35
C SER A 313 1.64 34.05 -32.86
N PRO A 314 0.42 33.59 -32.51
CA PRO A 314 0.03 33.47 -31.11
C PRO A 314 0.91 32.44 -30.38
N GLU A 315 1.22 32.72 -29.11
CA GLU A 315 1.93 31.79 -28.22
C GLU A 315 1.17 30.45 -28.07
N PRO A 316 1.87 29.30 -28.03
CA PRO A 316 1.24 27.99 -27.87
C PRO A 316 0.34 27.89 -26.63
N GLN A 317 -0.83 27.29 -26.80
CA GLN A 317 -1.87 27.18 -25.77
C GLN A 317 -2.13 25.74 -25.35
N THR A 318 -2.56 25.56 -24.10
CA THR A 318 -3.14 24.29 -23.63
C THR A 318 -4.66 24.36 -23.74
N ARG A 319 -5.25 23.43 -24.48
CA ARG A 319 -6.70 23.25 -24.61
C ARG A 319 -7.12 22.00 -23.83
N TYR A 320 -8.23 22.10 -23.12
CA TYR A 320 -8.78 20.99 -22.36
C TYR A 320 -9.99 20.41 -23.07
N VAL A 321 -10.08 19.08 -23.09
CA VAL A 321 -11.22 18.31 -23.62
C VAL A 321 -11.84 17.52 -22.48
N ASP A 322 -13.14 17.67 -22.28
CA ASP A 322 -13.93 16.99 -21.25
C ASP A 322 -15.31 16.66 -21.82
N ALA A 323 -15.69 15.38 -21.81
CA ALA A 323 -16.96 14.91 -22.36
C ALA A 323 -18.20 15.49 -21.63
N ASP A 324 -18.08 15.83 -20.33
CA ASP A 324 -19.15 16.48 -19.56
C ASP A 324 -19.20 18.01 -19.80
N GLY A 325 -18.13 18.57 -20.36
CA GLY A 325 -18.02 19.97 -20.76
C GLY A 325 -17.80 20.98 -19.62
N GLY A 326 -17.53 22.23 -19.99
CA GLY A 326 -17.27 23.31 -19.03
C GLY A 326 -17.02 24.66 -19.70
N GLU A 327 -16.90 25.73 -18.90
CA GLU A 327 -16.57 27.05 -19.44
C GLU A 327 -15.11 27.05 -19.93
N GLY A 328 -14.91 27.23 -21.25
CA GLY A 328 -13.59 27.20 -21.88
C GLY A 328 -13.04 25.80 -22.19
N VAL A 329 -13.88 24.76 -22.11
CA VAL A 329 -13.52 23.35 -22.33
C VAL A 329 -14.24 22.80 -23.56
N TYR A 330 -13.55 22.03 -24.39
CA TYR A 330 -14.13 21.38 -25.58
C TYR A 330 -14.76 20.04 -25.20
N THR A 331 -15.88 19.67 -25.82
CA THR A 331 -16.54 18.37 -25.57
C THR A 331 -16.07 17.24 -26.49
N THR A 332 -15.28 17.56 -27.51
CA THR A 332 -14.70 16.60 -28.46
C THR A 332 -13.22 16.90 -28.67
N ILE A 333 -12.44 15.87 -28.96
CA ILE A 333 -11.02 16.01 -29.30
C ILE A 333 -10.88 16.71 -30.65
N SER A 334 -11.77 16.38 -31.61
CA SER A 334 -11.80 16.95 -32.95
C SER A 334 -12.01 18.48 -32.95
N ASP A 335 -12.93 19.00 -32.13
CA ASP A 335 -13.17 20.46 -32.02
C ASP A 335 -11.96 21.17 -31.41
N ALA A 336 -11.28 20.56 -30.44
CA ALA A 336 -10.06 21.12 -29.85
C ALA A 336 -8.91 21.14 -30.86
N VAL A 337 -8.68 20.06 -31.60
CA VAL A 337 -7.67 19.99 -32.68
C VAL A 337 -7.96 21.00 -33.79
N ALA A 338 -9.23 21.13 -34.21
CA ALA A 338 -9.64 22.11 -35.21
C ALA A 338 -9.39 23.56 -34.74
N ALA A 339 -9.65 23.86 -33.47
CA ALA A 339 -9.41 25.17 -32.87
C ALA A 339 -7.94 25.46 -32.51
N SER A 340 -7.08 24.43 -32.48
CA SER A 340 -5.66 24.55 -32.17
C SER A 340 -4.84 25.21 -33.29
N ASN A 341 -3.85 25.99 -32.86
CA ASN A 341 -2.73 26.42 -33.70
C ASN A 341 -1.61 25.36 -33.67
N PRO A 342 -0.72 25.30 -34.67
CA PRO A 342 0.49 24.49 -34.60
C PRO A 342 1.32 24.81 -33.36
N GLY A 343 1.73 23.78 -32.61
CA GLY A 343 2.43 23.88 -31.32
C GLY A 343 1.54 23.82 -30.08
N ASP A 344 0.21 23.94 -30.22
CA ASP A 344 -0.72 23.81 -29.09
C ASP A 344 -0.68 22.39 -28.48
N THR A 345 -1.05 22.30 -27.19
CA THR A 345 -1.25 21.03 -26.47
C THR A 345 -2.74 20.79 -26.23
N VAL A 346 -3.25 19.62 -26.61
CA VAL A 346 -4.60 19.16 -26.30
C VAL A 346 -4.52 18.15 -25.16
N VAL A 347 -5.12 18.50 -24.02
CA VAL A 347 -5.17 17.66 -22.80
C VAL A 347 -6.58 17.11 -22.65
N VAL A 348 -6.71 15.79 -22.73
CA VAL A 348 -7.99 15.08 -22.65
C VAL A 348 -8.20 14.54 -21.23
N LYS A 349 -9.36 14.90 -20.64
CA LYS A 349 -9.80 14.43 -19.33
C LYS A 349 -10.37 13.02 -19.40
N ASP A 350 -10.32 12.33 -18.26
CA ASP A 350 -10.88 10.99 -18.03
C ASP A 350 -12.29 10.85 -18.61
N GLY A 351 -12.55 9.80 -19.38
CA GLY A 351 -13.83 9.64 -20.06
C GLY A 351 -13.81 8.69 -21.26
N VAL A 352 -14.95 8.63 -21.95
CA VAL A 352 -15.14 7.84 -23.17
C VAL A 352 -15.56 8.76 -24.31
N TYR A 353 -14.75 8.77 -25.36
CA TYR A 353 -14.93 9.59 -26.56
C TYR A 353 -15.24 8.67 -27.75
N THR A 354 -16.04 9.13 -28.71
CA THR A 354 -16.40 8.35 -29.91
C THR A 354 -16.19 9.21 -31.16
N GLU A 355 -15.00 9.12 -31.72
CA GLU A 355 -14.46 10.05 -32.72
C GLU A 355 -13.50 9.34 -33.69
N ASN A 356 -13.21 9.98 -34.82
CA ASN A 356 -12.02 9.71 -35.64
C ASN A 356 -11.32 11.07 -35.78
N VAL A 357 -10.16 11.21 -35.13
CA VAL A 357 -9.47 12.49 -34.95
C VAL A 357 -8.39 12.63 -36.03
N LEU A 358 -8.59 13.58 -36.95
CA LEU A 358 -7.55 14.00 -37.90
C LEU A 358 -6.63 15.03 -37.23
N VAL A 359 -5.33 14.78 -37.23
CA VAL A 359 -4.30 15.64 -36.63
C VAL A 359 -3.47 16.27 -37.74
N ASP A 360 -4.02 17.33 -38.34
CA ASP A 360 -3.51 18.02 -39.55
C ASP A 360 -2.47 19.12 -39.27
N LYS A 361 -1.93 19.18 -38.04
CA LYS A 361 -0.89 20.13 -37.63
C LYS A 361 -0.07 19.59 -36.46
N LEU A 362 1.15 20.11 -36.30
CA LEU A 362 2.01 19.86 -35.14
C LEU A 362 1.25 20.12 -33.83
N LEU A 363 0.97 19.06 -33.06
CA LEU A 363 0.28 19.13 -31.76
C LEU A 363 0.82 18.08 -30.79
N VAL A 364 0.71 18.39 -29.49
CA VAL A 364 0.82 17.38 -28.43
C VAL A 364 -0.58 17.03 -27.95
N ILE A 365 -1.06 15.83 -28.26
CA ILE A 365 -2.37 15.32 -27.82
C ILE A 365 -2.10 14.25 -26.75
N ARG A 366 -2.60 14.47 -25.53
CA ARG A 366 -2.33 13.56 -24.41
C ARG A 366 -3.45 13.49 -23.39
N THR A 367 -3.43 12.43 -22.59
CA THR A 367 -4.29 12.30 -21.40
C THR A 367 -3.62 12.87 -20.15
N GLU A 368 -4.38 13.02 -19.05
CA GLU A 368 -3.80 13.36 -17.74
C GLU A 368 -3.42 12.12 -16.92
N ASN A 369 -4.23 11.06 -16.97
CA ASN A 369 -4.14 9.88 -16.10
C ASN A 369 -3.80 8.57 -16.84
N GLY A 370 -3.34 8.65 -18.09
CA GLY A 370 -2.89 7.50 -18.88
C GLY A 370 -4.03 6.68 -19.50
N ALA A 371 -3.66 5.60 -20.20
CA ALA A 371 -4.56 4.90 -21.12
C ALA A 371 -5.77 4.26 -20.43
N GLY A 372 -5.65 3.82 -19.17
CA GLY A 372 -6.76 3.28 -18.39
C GLY A 372 -7.86 4.29 -18.05
N ALA A 373 -7.62 5.59 -18.22
CA ALA A 373 -8.55 6.66 -17.84
C ALA A 373 -9.32 7.29 -19.01
N VAL A 374 -8.78 7.22 -20.25
CA VAL A 374 -9.41 7.79 -21.45
C VAL A 374 -9.50 6.76 -22.55
N THR A 375 -10.73 6.38 -22.91
CA THR A 375 -10.99 5.52 -24.07
C THR A 375 -11.52 6.34 -25.24
N VAL A 376 -10.86 6.25 -26.40
CA VAL A 376 -11.32 6.82 -27.67
C VAL A 376 -11.69 5.67 -28.61
N THR A 377 -12.98 5.58 -28.95
CA THR A 377 -13.53 4.58 -29.86
C THR A 377 -13.76 5.19 -31.23
N ALA A 378 -13.38 4.48 -32.30
CA ALA A 378 -13.63 4.90 -33.68
C ALA A 378 -15.13 5.16 -33.92
N ALA A 379 -15.49 6.36 -34.40
CA ALA A 379 -16.86 6.66 -34.83
C ALA A 379 -17.22 5.97 -36.16
N SER A 380 -16.22 5.67 -36.98
CA SER A 380 -16.30 4.94 -38.25
C SER A 380 -15.18 3.90 -38.31
N THR A 381 -15.51 2.66 -38.67
CA THR A 381 -14.57 1.52 -38.62
C THR A 381 -13.55 1.51 -39.76
N ASP A 382 -13.77 2.33 -40.79
CA ASP A 382 -12.98 2.52 -42.00
C ASP A 382 -11.95 3.67 -41.92
N LYS A 383 -11.71 4.21 -40.72
CA LYS A 383 -10.78 5.31 -40.46
C LYS A 383 -10.02 5.13 -39.15
N PRO A 384 -8.78 5.64 -39.03
CA PRO A 384 -8.06 5.60 -37.76
C PRO A 384 -8.80 6.34 -36.64
N VAL A 385 -8.51 6.00 -35.39
CA VAL A 385 -8.97 6.80 -34.24
C VAL A 385 -8.14 8.07 -34.13
N PHE A 386 -6.84 7.96 -34.34
CA PHE A 386 -5.92 9.08 -34.56
C PHE A 386 -5.24 8.91 -35.91
N ASP A 387 -5.60 9.79 -36.84
CA ASP A 387 -5.05 9.91 -38.19
C ASP A 387 -4.03 11.07 -38.17
N VAL A 388 -2.74 10.74 -38.13
CA VAL A 388 -1.66 11.72 -37.98
C VAL A 388 -1.22 12.20 -39.36
N ASP A 389 -1.64 13.42 -39.69
CA ASP A 389 -1.52 14.05 -41.01
C ASP A 389 -0.59 15.29 -40.97
N ALA A 390 0.38 15.29 -40.04
CA ALA A 390 1.40 16.33 -39.88
C ALA A 390 2.65 15.83 -39.13
N ASP A 391 3.80 16.43 -39.45
CA ASP A 391 5.09 16.13 -38.80
C ASP A 391 5.14 16.57 -37.33
N GLY A 392 5.93 15.87 -36.51
CA GLY A 392 6.22 16.21 -35.10
C GLY A 392 5.06 16.03 -34.11
N VAL A 393 3.93 15.45 -34.53
CA VAL A 393 2.75 15.21 -33.68
C VAL A 393 3.09 14.21 -32.56
N THR A 394 2.57 14.45 -31.35
CA THR A 394 2.63 13.49 -30.24
C THR A 394 1.24 13.00 -29.88
N VAL A 395 1.04 11.67 -29.78
CA VAL A 395 -0.17 11.02 -29.25
C VAL A 395 0.22 10.16 -28.04
N GLU A 396 -0.13 10.61 -26.83
CA GLU A 396 0.28 10.00 -25.56
C GLU A 396 -0.88 9.55 -24.67
N GLY A 397 -0.86 8.28 -24.28
CA GLY A 397 -1.59 7.79 -23.10
C GLY A 397 -3.08 7.50 -23.30
N PHE A 398 -3.53 7.08 -24.49
CA PHE A 398 -4.95 6.75 -24.77
C PHE A 398 -5.22 5.25 -24.83
N ALA A 399 -6.39 4.79 -24.39
CA ALA A 399 -6.97 3.52 -24.84
C ALA A 399 -7.73 3.75 -26.15
N VAL A 400 -7.28 3.09 -27.22
CA VAL A 400 -7.75 3.26 -28.60
C VAL A 400 -8.46 1.98 -29.05
N ARG A 401 -9.68 2.12 -29.59
CA ARG A 401 -10.58 0.99 -29.89
C ARG A 401 -11.35 1.14 -31.20
N GLY A 402 -11.63 0.03 -31.89
CA GLY A 402 -12.77 -0.09 -32.83
C GLY A 402 -12.59 0.11 -34.35
N PRO A 403 -11.47 0.61 -34.93
CA PRO A 403 -11.32 0.65 -36.38
C PRO A 403 -10.97 -0.75 -36.92
N THR A 404 -11.96 -1.47 -37.45
CA THR A 404 -11.85 -2.90 -37.81
C THR A 404 -11.71 -3.21 -39.30
N ASP A 405 -11.87 -2.24 -40.18
CA ASP A 405 -11.85 -2.47 -41.63
C ASP A 405 -10.42 -2.65 -42.18
N GLU A 406 -10.31 -3.21 -43.38
CA GLU A 406 -9.00 -3.55 -43.96
C GLU A 406 -8.15 -2.31 -44.24
N HIS A 407 -6.87 -2.38 -43.84
CA HIS A 407 -5.86 -1.32 -44.03
C HIS A 407 -5.97 -0.10 -43.11
N VAL A 408 -6.65 -0.22 -41.96
CA VAL A 408 -6.77 0.84 -40.96
C VAL A 408 -5.99 0.49 -39.68
N ALA A 409 -5.63 1.48 -38.86
CA ALA A 409 -5.05 1.27 -37.53
C ALA A 409 -5.80 2.01 -36.42
N GLY A 410 -5.51 1.71 -35.15
CA GLY A 410 -5.92 2.55 -34.03
C GLY A 410 -5.28 3.95 -34.15
N ILE A 411 -3.95 3.96 -34.28
CA ILE A 411 -3.14 5.16 -34.53
C ILE A 411 -2.36 4.95 -35.83
N GLU A 412 -2.43 5.90 -36.75
CA GLU A 412 -1.87 5.80 -38.10
C GLU A 412 -0.99 7.01 -38.43
N ILE A 413 0.22 6.77 -38.96
CA ILE A 413 1.16 7.77 -39.48
C ILE A 413 1.57 7.33 -40.89
N VAL A 414 1.24 8.10 -41.92
CA VAL A 414 1.52 7.73 -43.33
C VAL A 414 2.20 8.88 -44.07
N GLY A 415 3.51 8.78 -44.27
CA GLY A 415 4.32 9.81 -44.96
C GLY A 415 4.78 10.99 -44.11
N PHE A 416 4.43 11.02 -42.83
CA PHE A 416 4.82 12.07 -41.88
C PHE A 416 5.98 11.63 -40.99
N ASP A 417 6.76 12.62 -40.56
CA ASP A 417 8.07 12.44 -39.94
C ASP A 417 8.10 12.93 -38.48
N ASP A 418 9.06 12.41 -37.71
CA ASP A 418 9.42 12.87 -36.36
C ASP A 418 8.27 12.89 -35.32
N CYS A 419 7.20 12.13 -35.54
CA CYS A 419 6.07 12.00 -34.62
C CYS A 419 6.36 11.01 -33.47
N ILE A 420 5.64 11.15 -32.36
CA ILE A 420 5.78 10.30 -31.15
C ILE A 420 4.44 9.66 -30.81
N VAL A 421 4.38 8.32 -30.81
CA VAL A 421 3.20 7.55 -30.39
C VAL A 421 3.60 6.75 -29.16
N ARG A 422 3.04 7.08 -28.00
CA ARG A 422 3.49 6.46 -26.74
C ARG A 422 2.47 6.19 -25.65
N LYS A 423 2.73 5.15 -24.86
CA LYS A 423 1.90 4.76 -23.69
C LYS A 423 0.42 4.51 -24.04
N ASN A 424 0.12 4.24 -25.31
CA ASN A 424 -1.23 3.96 -25.77
C ASN A 424 -1.52 2.47 -25.64
N ASP A 425 -2.77 2.17 -25.28
CA ASP A 425 -3.34 0.83 -25.31
C ASP A 425 -4.19 0.74 -26.59
N CYS A 426 -3.78 -0.05 -27.59
CA CYS A 426 -4.46 -0.18 -28.88
C CYS A 426 -5.03 -1.59 -29.05
N ALA A 427 -6.36 -1.73 -28.90
CA ALA A 427 -7.00 -3.04 -28.91
C ALA A 427 -8.32 -3.12 -29.69
N GLY A 428 -8.60 -4.29 -30.26
CA GLY A 428 -9.77 -4.50 -31.11
C GLY A 428 -9.80 -3.65 -32.39
N CYS A 429 -8.64 -3.13 -32.81
CA CYS A 429 -8.42 -2.44 -34.09
C CYS A 429 -8.08 -3.47 -35.18
N TYR A 430 -7.91 -3.06 -36.44
CA TYR A 430 -7.35 -3.90 -37.50
C TYR A 430 -5.84 -4.04 -37.31
N ASN A 431 -5.09 -2.94 -37.35
CA ASN A 431 -3.77 -2.85 -36.74
C ASN A 431 -3.84 -2.00 -35.45
N GLY A 432 -3.00 -2.25 -34.44
CA GLY A 432 -2.87 -1.38 -33.28
C GLY A 432 -2.29 -0.02 -33.66
N VAL A 433 -1.01 0.00 -34.06
CA VAL A 433 -0.31 1.19 -34.59
C VAL A 433 0.28 0.90 -35.96
N HIS A 434 0.16 1.84 -36.91
CA HIS A 434 0.68 1.72 -38.27
C HIS A 434 1.60 2.89 -38.68
N LEU A 435 2.80 2.56 -39.17
CA LEU A 435 3.67 3.44 -39.95
C LEU A 435 3.66 3.03 -41.44
N GLY A 436 3.29 3.94 -42.33
CA GLY A 436 3.19 3.72 -43.79
C GLY A 436 3.81 4.84 -44.64
N GLY A 437 3.74 4.69 -45.97
CA GLY A 437 4.32 5.65 -46.90
C GLY A 437 5.86 5.71 -46.85
N ASP A 438 6.43 6.91 -46.80
CA ASP A 438 7.88 7.17 -46.66
C ASP A 438 8.27 7.77 -45.29
N ALA A 439 7.39 7.63 -44.30
CA ALA A 439 7.57 8.12 -42.92
C ALA A 439 8.92 7.73 -42.29
N THR A 440 9.59 8.71 -41.67
CA THR A 440 10.91 8.57 -41.06
C THR A 440 11.07 9.31 -39.73
N GLY A 441 11.90 8.79 -38.82
CA GLY A 441 12.21 9.42 -37.53
C GLY A 441 11.13 9.33 -36.46
N ASN A 442 10.00 8.67 -36.75
CA ASN A 442 8.93 8.50 -35.80
C ASN A 442 9.36 7.55 -34.66
N THR A 443 8.92 7.87 -33.44
CA THR A 443 9.14 7.05 -32.25
C THR A 443 7.83 6.40 -31.81
N VAL A 444 7.82 5.07 -31.74
CA VAL A 444 6.71 4.27 -31.23
C VAL A 444 7.20 3.55 -29.97
N GLU A 445 6.84 4.06 -28.80
CA GLU A 445 7.37 3.60 -27.50
C GLU A 445 6.29 3.27 -26.46
N GLU A 446 6.51 2.27 -25.60
CA GLU A 446 5.63 2.00 -24.44
C GLU A 446 4.15 1.71 -24.78
N ASN A 447 3.82 1.36 -26.03
CA ASN A 447 2.45 1.04 -26.41
C ASN A 447 2.13 -0.45 -26.15
N SER A 448 0.94 -0.73 -25.66
CA SER A 448 0.37 -2.08 -25.59
C SER A 448 -0.58 -2.27 -26.76
N CYS A 449 -0.30 -3.20 -27.68
CA CYS A 449 -1.16 -3.49 -28.83
C CYS A 449 -1.67 -4.92 -28.75
N HIS A 450 -2.94 -5.14 -28.39
CA HIS A 450 -3.45 -6.48 -28.14
C HIS A 450 -4.83 -6.74 -28.73
N GLU A 451 -5.18 -8.03 -28.95
CA GLU A 451 -6.50 -8.45 -29.45
C GLU A 451 -6.92 -7.80 -30.80
N ASN A 452 -5.98 -7.28 -31.58
CA ASN A 452 -6.29 -6.65 -32.87
C ASN A 452 -6.60 -7.70 -33.95
N THR A 453 -7.55 -7.39 -34.82
CA THR A 453 -8.10 -8.31 -35.84
C THR A 453 -7.11 -8.61 -36.97
N LYS A 454 -5.95 -7.96 -36.98
CA LYS A 454 -4.81 -8.28 -37.85
C LYS A 454 -3.47 -8.24 -37.13
N ARG A 455 -3.01 -7.06 -36.65
CA ARG A 455 -1.64 -6.88 -36.17
C ARG A 455 -1.55 -5.98 -34.94
N GLY A 456 -0.53 -6.18 -34.12
CA GLY A 456 -0.13 -5.20 -33.12
C GLY A 456 0.50 -3.98 -33.79
N LEU A 457 1.72 -4.13 -34.27
CA LEU A 457 2.48 -3.09 -34.99
C LEU A 457 2.62 -3.40 -36.49
N SER A 458 2.54 -2.37 -37.33
CA SER A 458 2.59 -2.50 -38.80
C SER A 458 3.51 -1.44 -39.42
N LEU A 459 4.64 -1.85 -40.01
CA LEU A 459 5.58 -1.00 -40.75
C LEU A 459 5.59 -1.44 -42.23
N ARG A 460 5.17 -0.56 -43.14
CA ARG A 460 4.88 -0.92 -44.55
C ARG A 460 5.53 0.05 -45.55
N ASP A 461 5.27 -0.19 -46.83
CA ASP A 461 5.67 0.67 -47.95
C ASP A 461 7.18 0.93 -47.98
N THR A 462 7.63 2.15 -47.68
CA THR A 462 9.03 2.59 -47.76
C THR A 462 9.59 3.15 -46.45
N VAL A 463 8.88 3.01 -45.33
CA VAL A 463 9.26 3.61 -44.03
C VAL A 463 10.66 3.21 -43.57
N ALA A 464 11.43 4.19 -43.10
CA ALA A 464 12.86 4.02 -42.79
C ALA A 464 13.33 4.95 -41.66
N GLY A 465 14.29 4.49 -40.85
CA GLY A 465 14.86 5.32 -39.78
C GLY A 465 13.91 5.64 -38.62
N ASN A 466 12.82 4.89 -38.46
CA ASN A 466 11.91 5.01 -37.31
C ASN A 466 12.42 4.14 -36.13
N LEU A 467 12.08 4.54 -34.90
CA LEU A 467 12.43 3.85 -33.67
C LEU A 467 11.18 3.21 -33.05
N VAL A 468 11.22 1.89 -32.83
CA VAL A 468 10.10 1.11 -32.30
C VAL A 468 10.58 0.29 -31.12
N PHE A 469 10.28 0.70 -29.88
CA PHE A 469 10.87 0.06 -28.71
C PHE A 469 9.99 0.04 -27.47
N ASN A 470 10.26 -0.89 -26.55
CA ASN A 470 9.49 -1.01 -25.30
C ASN A 470 7.97 -1.17 -25.52
N ASN A 471 7.53 -1.70 -26.67
CA ASN A 471 6.11 -1.98 -26.92
C ASN A 471 5.80 -3.44 -26.58
N THR A 472 4.61 -3.69 -26.04
CA THR A 472 4.08 -5.04 -25.81
C THR A 472 3.03 -5.35 -26.86
N CYS A 473 3.11 -6.52 -27.48
CA CYS A 473 2.15 -6.97 -28.48
C CYS A 473 1.78 -8.43 -28.22
N GLU A 474 0.49 -8.68 -27.97
CA GLU A 474 -0.02 -10.02 -27.68
C GLU A 474 -1.40 -10.28 -28.31
N ASN A 475 -1.71 -11.56 -28.54
CA ASN A 475 -3.03 -12.02 -28.97
C ASN A 475 -3.56 -11.36 -30.26
N ASN A 476 -2.67 -10.87 -31.14
CA ASN A 476 -3.05 -10.25 -32.41
C ASN A 476 -3.25 -11.31 -33.51
N ALA A 477 -4.30 -11.17 -34.32
CA ALA A 477 -4.83 -12.32 -35.08
C ALA A 477 -3.93 -12.88 -36.21
N GLU A 478 -2.97 -12.12 -36.74
CA GLU A 478 -2.03 -12.56 -37.78
C GLU A 478 -0.55 -12.41 -37.38
N ALA A 479 -0.16 -11.28 -36.79
CA ALA A 479 1.19 -11.06 -36.30
C ALA A 479 1.30 -9.93 -35.27
N GLU A 480 2.14 -10.11 -34.26
CA GLU A 480 2.44 -9.08 -33.24
C GLU A 480 3.13 -7.87 -33.86
N ILE A 481 4.08 -8.11 -34.77
CA ILE A 481 4.67 -7.09 -35.64
C ILE A 481 4.76 -7.56 -37.09
N CYS A 482 4.53 -6.64 -38.01
CA CYS A 482 4.74 -6.82 -39.44
C CYS A 482 5.67 -5.76 -40.00
N ILE A 483 6.73 -6.18 -40.69
CA ILE A 483 7.65 -5.28 -41.41
C ILE A 483 7.93 -5.87 -42.79
N LYS A 484 7.40 -5.23 -43.84
CA LYS A 484 7.49 -5.74 -45.21
C LYS A 484 7.50 -4.65 -46.29
N ASP A 485 7.20 -5.05 -47.52
CA ASP A 485 7.30 -4.24 -48.74
C ASP A 485 8.75 -3.77 -48.98
N ALA A 486 9.04 -2.48 -48.84
CA ALA A 486 10.38 -1.90 -48.93
C ALA A 486 10.83 -1.18 -47.64
N ALA A 487 10.06 -1.27 -46.55
CA ALA A 487 10.38 -0.69 -45.24
C ALA A 487 11.71 -1.23 -44.72
N LYS A 488 12.69 -0.37 -44.41
CA LYS A 488 14.06 -0.80 -44.12
C LYS A 488 14.83 0.20 -43.27
N GLY A 489 15.84 -0.26 -42.53
CA GLY A 489 16.67 0.62 -41.69
C GLY A 489 15.93 1.27 -40.53
N ASN A 490 14.79 0.70 -40.11
CA ASN A 490 14.16 1.03 -38.84
C ASN A 490 14.88 0.29 -37.70
N THR A 491 14.75 0.77 -36.47
CA THR A 491 15.36 0.15 -35.28
C THR A 491 14.27 -0.35 -34.35
N VAL A 492 14.24 -1.67 -34.11
CA VAL A 492 13.18 -2.37 -33.38
C VAL A 492 13.81 -3.15 -32.23
N TRP A 493 13.63 -2.73 -30.98
CA TRP A 493 14.34 -3.31 -29.83
C TRP A 493 13.55 -3.23 -28.52
N ALA A 494 13.89 -4.02 -27.51
CA ALA A 494 13.20 -4.07 -26.22
C ALA A 494 11.65 -4.29 -26.30
N ASN A 495 11.10 -4.75 -27.43
CA ASN A 495 9.68 -5.05 -27.55
C ASN A 495 9.39 -6.48 -27.07
N ALA A 496 8.17 -6.71 -26.58
CA ALA A 496 7.66 -8.03 -26.25
C ALA A 496 6.66 -8.49 -27.34
N PHE A 497 7.08 -9.44 -28.19
CA PHE A 497 6.23 -10.02 -29.23
C PHE A 497 5.71 -11.39 -28.78
N LEU A 498 4.55 -11.39 -28.13
CA LEU A 498 3.96 -12.56 -27.48
C LEU A 498 3.14 -13.45 -28.44
N GLY A 499 3.68 -13.69 -29.64
CA GLY A 499 3.00 -14.38 -30.73
C GLY A 499 3.79 -14.41 -32.04
N PRO A 500 3.14 -14.72 -33.18
CA PRO A 500 3.81 -14.80 -34.48
C PRO A 500 4.29 -13.42 -34.98
N VAL A 501 5.40 -13.36 -35.72
CA VAL A 501 5.92 -12.12 -36.32
C VAL A 501 6.11 -12.24 -37.84
N GLU A 502 5.81 -11.16 -38.58
CA GLU A 502 5.93 -11.09 -40.04
C GLU A 502 7.07 -10.14 -40.45
N ILE A 503 8.31 -10.56 -40.23
CA ILE A 503 9.52 -9.83 -40.66
C ILE A 503 9.93 -10.28 -42.08
N LYS A 504 10.08 -9.32 -43.01
CA LYS A 504 10.40 -9.55 -44.44
C LYS A 504 11.46 -8.62 -45.03
N THR A 505 11.99 -7.66 -44.26
CA THR A 505 12.93 -6.65 -44.77
C THR A 505 14.08 -6.35 -43.78
N ALA A 506 15.12 -5.68 -44.29
CA ALA A 506 16.35 -5.39 -43.55
C ALA A 506 16.16 -4.20 -42.60
N ASN A 507 16.08 -4.48 -41.30
CA ASN A 507 16.01 -3.51 -40.20
C ASN A 507 16.98 -3.96 -39.10
N THR A 508 17.23 -3.08 -38.13
CA THR A 508 18.00 -3.39 -36.93
C THR A 508 17.05 -3.91 -35.87
N TYR A 509 17.31 -5.09 -35.31
CA TYR A 509 16.44 -5.74 -34.32
C TYR A 509 17.01 -5.69 -32.90
N HIS A 510 17.88 -4.72 -32.62
CA HIS A 510 18.49 -4.52 -31.31
C HIS A 510 18.70 -3.04 -31.01
N SER A 511 19.00 -2.74 -29.76
CA SER A 511 19.28 -1.39 -29.28
C SER A 511 20.35 -0.71 -30.14
N PRO A 512 20.23 0.60 -30.42
CA PRO A 512 21.16 1.29 -31.31
C PRO A 512 22.60 1.26 -30.78
N GLU A 513 22.77 1.16 -29.46
CA GLU A 513 24.04 0.94 -28.77
C GLU A 513 23.86 -0.01 -27.57
N GLU A 514 24.94 -0.27 -26.83
CA GLU A 514 24.88 -1.04 -25.58
C GLU A 514 24.07 -0.28 -24.52
N VAL A 515 23.16 -0.98 -23.85
CA VAL A 515 22.30 -0.45 -22.78
C VAL A 515 22.73 -1.13 -21.48
N THR A 516 22.74 -0.40 -20.36
CA THR A 516 22.85 -1.01 -19.03
C THR A 516 21.48 -1.48 -18.58
N TYR A 517 21.38 -2.74 -18.20
CA TYR A 517 20.13 -3.37 -17.78
C TYR A 517 20.37 -4.39 -16.67
N THR A 518 19.32 -4.74 -15.94
CA THR A 518 19.34 -5.79 -14.93
C THR A 518 18.70 -7.07 -15.44
N TYR A 519 19.22 -8.22 -15.01
CA TYR A 519 18.62 -9.53 -15.24
C TYR A 519 18.90 -10.42 -14.03
N ARG A 520 17.83 -10.92 -13.38
CA ARG A 520 17.93 -11.79 -12.20
C ARG A 520 18.81 -11.19 -11.09
N GLY A 521 18.70 -9.88 -10.87
CA GLY A 521 19.47 -9.12 -9.88
C GLY A 521 20.94 -8.84 -10.24
N GLY A 522 21.45 -9.35 -11.37
CA GLY A 522 22.74 -8.95 -11.92
C GLY A 522 22.61 -7.69 -12.79
N GLU A 523 23.61 -6.81 -12.75
CA GLU A 523 23.73 -5.65 -13.65
C GLU A 523 24.64 -6.01 -14.83
N TYR A 524 24.16 -5.77 -16.05
CA TYR A 524 24.80 -6.09 -17.32
C TYR A 524 24.86 -4.87 -18.22
N THR A 525 25.71 -4.90 -19.25
CA THR A 525 25.76 -3.86 -20.28
C THR A 525 26.10 -4.52 -21.62
N GLY A 526 25.27 -4.27 -22.63
CA GLY A 526 25.37 -4.90 -23.95
C GLY A 526 24.21 -4.50 -24.85
N CYS A 527 24.23 -4.94 -26.12
CA CYS A 527 23.09 -4.73 -27.02
C CYS A 527 21.89 -5.60 -26.58
N VAL A 528 20.69 -5.03 -26.66
CA VAL A 528 19.43 -5.67 -26.23
C VAL A 528 18.49 -5.79 -27.43
N GLY A 529 18.08 -7.00 -27.78
CA GLY A 529 17.13 -7.30 -28.86
C GLY A 529 15.68 -7.20 -28.42
N ASN A 530 14.82 -8.03 -29.01
CA ASN A 530 13.40 -8.14 -28.63
C ASN A 530 13.11 -9.50 -27.96
N HIS A 531 12.01 -9.59 -27.23
CA HIS A 531 11.48 -10.86 -26.74
C HIS A 531 10.51 -11.45 -27.77
N TYR A 532 10.57 -12.77 -27.97
CA TYR A 532 9.70 -13.50 -28.90
C TYR A 532 9.16 -14.77 -28.25
N THR A 533 7.85 -15.00 -28.31
CA THR A 533 7.25 -16.26 -27.87
C THR A 533 7.89 -17.46 -28.57
N GLY A 534 8.32 -18.44 -27.76
CA GLY A 534 8.92 -19.68 -28.26
C GLY A 534 10.33 -19.53 -28.81
N TYR A 535 11.04 -18.45 -28.49
CA TYR A 535 12.47 -18.32 -28.76
C TYR A 535 13.24 -19.52 -28.15
N PRO A 536 13.96 -20.32 -28.97
CA PRO A 536 14.49 -21.62 -28.54
C PRO A 536 15.97 -21.59 -28.14
N GLY A 537 16.60 -20.42 -28.07
CA GLY A 537 18.02 -20.30 -27.76
C GLY A 537 18.32 -20.40 -26.27
N THR A 538 19.61 -20.46 -25.96
CA THR A 538 20.14 -20.53 -24.59
C THR A 538 20.84 -19.24 -24.22
N ASP A 539 20.85 -18.94 -22.93
CA ASP A 539 21.65 -17.88 -22.29
C ASP A 539 22.68 -18.59 -21.40
N ALA A 540 23.88 -18.82 -21.95
CA ALA A 540 24.92 -19.64 -21.33
C ALA A 540 25.85 -18.84 -20.42
N ASP A 541 25.98 -17.52 -20.63
CA ASP A 541 26.71 -16.62 -19.74
C ASP A 541 25.83 -15.97 -18.66
N LYS A 542 24.50 -16.19 -18.74
CA LYS A 542 23.45 -15.77 -17.80
C LYS A 542 23.19 -14.27 -17.78
N ASN A 543 23.45 -13.59 -18.90
CA ASN A 543 23.29 -12.15 -19.02
C ASN A 543 21.87 -11.70 -19.40
N GLY A 544 20.93 -12.61 -19.69
CA GLY A 544 19.55 -12.28 -20.09
C GLY A 544 19.32 -12.10 -21.58
N ILE A 545 20.37 -12.20 -22.39
CA ILE A 545 20.35 -12.18 -23.85
C ILE A 545 20.74 -13.57 -24.36
N GLY A 546 19.99 -14.10 -25.32
CA GLY A 546 20.23 -15.43 -25.84
C GLY A 546 21.39 -15.47 -26.85
N ASP A 547 22.32 -16.42 -26.65
CA ASP A 547 23.52 -16.65 -27.48
C ASP A 547 23.23 -17.05 -28.95
N THR A 548 21.98 -17.37 -29.28
CA THR A 548 21.57 -17.90 -30.60
C THR A 548 20.64 -16.92 -31.29
N PRO A 549 21.06 -16.25 -32.39
CA PRO A 549 20.21 -15.27 -33.07
C PRO A 549 18.83 -15.81 -33.47
N MET A 550 17.76 -15.07 -33.13
CA MET A 550 16.39 -15.41 -33.53
C MET A 550 16.20 -15.06 -35.01
N SER A 551 15.84 -16.05 -35.84
CA SER A 551 15.86 -15.91 -37.31
C SER A 551 14.46 -15.89 -37.94
N PHE A 552 14.28 -14.93 -38.85
CA PHE A 552 13.08 -14.73 -39.68
C PHE A 552 13.40 -15.00 -41.16
N GLY A 553 14.28 -15.97 -41.43
CA GLY A 553 14.83 -16.27 -42.75
C GLY A 553 16.17 -15.59 -42.96
N THR A 554 16.25 -14.63 -43.89
CA THR A 554 17.49 -13.85 -44.14
C THR A 554 17.76 -12.81 -43.05
N TYR A 555 16.72 -12.42 -42.31
CA TYR A 555 16.78 -11.43 -41.23
C TYR A 555 16.85 -12.13 -39.88
N LYS A 556 17.46 -11.48 -38.90
CA LYS A 556 17.64 -12.02 -37.57
C LYS A 556 17.80 -10.91 -36.53
N ASP A 557 17.34 -11.21 -35.33
CA ASP A 557 17.71 -10.53 -34.11
C ASP A 557 18.94 -11.23 -33.54
N GLU A 558 20.04 -10.50 -33.38
CA GLU A 558 21.31 -11.03 -32.89
C GLU A 558 21.39 -11.07 -31.36
N TYR A 559 20.45 -10.40 -30.67
CA TYR A 559 20.45 -10.21 -29.22
C TYR A 559 19.07 -10.50 -28.58
N PRO A 560 18.36 -11.57 -28.97
CA PRO A 560 16.99 -11.83 -28.49
C PRO A 560 16.96 -11.96 -26.96
N MET A 561 16.00 -11.28 -26.32
CA MET A 561 15.89 -11.27 -24.86
C MET A 561 15.29 -12.57 -24.34
N MET A 562 15.85 -13.11 -23.25
CA MET A 562 15.34 -14.29 -22.53
C MET A 562 14.05 -14.01 -21.73
N GLY A 563 13.63 -12.75 -21.70
CA GLY A 563 12.50 -12.26 -20.92
C GLY A 563 11.94 -10.96 -21.51
N GLU A 564 10.86 -10.47 -20.92
CA GLU A 564 10.24 -9.19 -21.29
C GLU A 564 11.04 -8.01 -20.74
N TRP A 565 11.00 -6.87 -21.42
CA TRP A 565 11.67 -5.65 -20.96
C TRP A 565 10.74 -4.80 -20.09
N GLN A 566 11.20 -4.43 -18.90
CA GLN A 566 10.52 -3.49 -18.00
C GLN A 566 11.51 -2.45 -17.50
N THR A 567 11.52 -1.27 -18.14
CA THR A 567 12.23 -0.06 -17.68
C THR A 567 13.70 -0.29 -17.27
N GLY A 568 14.46 -1.05 -18.07
CA GLY A 568 15.86 -1.38 -17.78
C GLY A 568 16.08 -2.69 -17.05
N GLU A 569 15.05 -3.50 -16.85
CA GLU A 569 15.15 -4.90 -16.41
C GLU A 569 14.68 -5.85 -17.52
N ILE A 570 15.35 -6.99 -17.69
CA ILE A 570 14.83 -8.14 -18.44
C ILE A 570 14.22 -9.11 -17.41
N ILE A 571 12.92 -9.36 -17.51
CA ILE A 571 12.18 -10.25 -16.61
C ILE A 571 11.98 -11.61 -17.29
N PRO A 572 12.64 -12.70 -16.83
CA PRO A 572 12.57 -14.01 -17.48
C PRO A 572 11.14 -14.55 -17.55
N THR A 573 10.70 -15.03 -18.72
CA THR A 573 9.36 -15.60 -18.89
C THR A 573 9.25 -17.09 -18.50
N VAL A 574 10.37 -17.72 -18.11
CA VAL A 574 10.39 -19.11 -17.58
C VAL A 574 11.28 -19.20 -16.34
N PRO A 575 10.77 -19.70 -15.20
CA PRO A 575 11.55 -19.97 -14.00
C PRO A 575 12.54 -21.12 -14.22
N MET A 576 13.79 -20.98 -13.75
CA MET A 576 14.84 -22.01 -13.88
C MET A 576 15.34 -22.44 -12.50
N LEU A 577 15.26 -23.73 -12.20
CA LEU A 577 15.64 -24.29 -10.90
C LEU A 577 17.08 -23.91 -10.51
N ALA A 578 17.20 -23.08 -9.47
CA ALA A 578 18.47 -22.56 -8.98
C ALA A 578 18.83 -23.14 -7.61
N THR A 579 17.84 -23.36 -6.74
CA THR A 579 18.04 -23.96 -5.42
C THR A 579 16.99 -25.03 -5.11
N VAL A 580 17.38 -26.04 -4.34
CA VAL A 580 16.45 -27.01 -3.76
C VAL A 580 16.56 -26.88 -2.24
N ALA A 581 15.48 -26.49 -1.57
CA ALA A 581 15.40 -26.50 -0.12
C ALA A 581 14.72 -27.81 0.32
N VAL A 582 15.44 -28.62 1.10
CA VAL A 582 14.81 -29.70 1.88
C VAL A 582 14.28 -29.06 3.15
N THR A 583 13.00 -29.26 3.43
CA THR A 583 12.32 -28.73 4.60
C THR A 583 11.91 -29.87 5.54
N PRO A 584 12.28 -29.80 6.83
CA PRO A 584 13.25 -28.88 7.43
C PRO A 584 14.70 -29.24 7.01
N ALA A 585 15.62 -28.27 7.12
CA ALA A 585 17.05 -28.44 6.80
C ALA A 585 17.83 -29.24 7.87
N ASP A 586 17.20 -29.48 9.02
CA ASP A 586 17.62 -30.47 9.99
C ASP A 586 16.40 -31.03 10.73
N ALA A 587 16.51 -32.25 11.23
CA ALA A 587 15.48 -32.87 12.05
C ALA A 587 16.13 -33.65 13.18
N GLU A 588 15.53 -33.60 14.36
CA GLU A 588 15.91 -34.46 15.47
C GLU A 588 14.71 -35.33 15.85
N LEU A 589 14.90 -36.65 15.83
CA LEU A 589 13.85 -37.67 15.93
C LEU A 589 14.12 -38.62 17.10
N GLU A 590 13.10 -39.24 17.66
CA GLU A 590 13.31 -40.42 18.53
C GLU A 590 13.47 -41.69 17.70
N GLU A 591 14.12 -42.70 18.28
CA GLU A 591 14.16 -44.05 17.74
C GLU A 591 12.75 -44.58 17.45
N HIS A 592 12.54 -45.13 16.24
CA HIS A 592 11.25 -45.54 15.68
C HIS A 592 10.28 -44.42 15.27
N GLU A 593 10.65 -43.14 15.38
CA GLU A 593 9.87 -42.09 14.73
C GLU A 593 10.04 -42.11 13.20
N THR A 594 9.01 -41.59 12.53
CA THR A 594 9.01 -41.36 11.09
C THR A 594 8.82 -39.87 10.81
N PHE A 595 9.46 -39.37 9.75
CA PHE A 595 9.39 -37.96 9.38
C PHE A 595 9.30 -37.80 7.87
N GLN A 596 8.37 -36.97 7.39
CA GLN A 596 8.22 -36.68 5.96
C GLN A 596 8.94 -35.38 5.63
N PHE A 597 10.11 -35.48 4.98
CA PHE A 597 10.77 -34.31 4.41
C PHE A 597 10.07 -33.88 3.13
N THR A 598 9.92 -32.58 2.92
CA THR A 598 9.53 -32.04 1.61
C THR A 598 10.76 -31.43 0.94
N ALA A 599 10.77 -31.42 -0.38
CA ALA A 599 11.72 -30.64 -1.15
C ALA A 599 10.92 -29.65 -1.99
N ALA A 600 11.33 -28.39 -1.96
CA ALA A 600 10.82 -27.34 -2.82
C ALA A 600 11.99 -26.84 -3.67
N GLY A 601 11.76 -26.73 -4.98
CA GLY A 601 12.68 -26.04 -5.86
C GLY A 601 12.29 -24.58 -5.97
N TYR A 602 13.28 -23.71 -5.99
CA TYR A 602 13.10 -22.29 -6.25
C TYR A 602 13.92 -21.91 -7.47
N ASP A 603 13.40 -21.00 -8.26
CA ASP A 603 14.18 -20.37 -9.30
C ASP A 603 15.22 -19.39 -8.73
N ASP A 604 15.97 -18.74 -9.60
CA ASP A 604 16.97 -17.73 -9.22
C ASP A 604 16.38 -16.36 -8.84
N THR A 605 15.07 -16.15 -8.98
CA THR A 605 14.35 -15.01 -8.40
C THR A 605 13.88 -15.30 -6.96
N GLY A 606 13.92 -16.57 -6.54
CA GLY A 606 13.40 -17.03 -5.25
C GLY A 606 11.92 -17.42 -5.29
N ALA A 607 11.29 -17.46 -6.47
CA ALA A 607 9.93 -17.95 -6.65
C ALA A 607 9.90 -19.49 -6.58
N GLY A 608 8.85 -20.04 -5.95
CA GLY A 608 8.67 -21.49 -5.85
C GLY A 608 8.26 -22.11 -7.19
N MET A 609 8.86 -23.25 -7.53
CA MET A 609 8.59 -23.99 -8.75
C MET A 609 7.73 -25.23 -8.50
N GLU A 610 6.70 -25.41 -9.33
CA GLU A 610 5.81 -26.58 -9.29
C GLU A 610 6.33 -27.75 -10.16
N ASP A 611 5.70 -28.93 -10.05
CA ASP A 611 5.95 -30.14 -10.86
C ASP A 611 7.37 -30.76 -10.84
N LEU A 612 8.25 -30.34 -9.93
CA LEU A 612 9.60 -30.92 -9.78
C LEU A 612 9.59 -32.34 -9.15
N VAL A 613 10.45 -33.21 -9.68
CA VAL A 613 10.60 -34.61 -9.22
C VAL A 613 11.94 -34.80 -8.52
N PHE A 614 11.89 -35.10 -7.22
CA PHE A 614 13.07 -35.22 -6.37
C PHE A 614 13.52 -36.67 -6.15
N THR A 615 14.82 -36.91 -6.32
CA THR A 615 15.48 -38.18 -5.94
C THR A 615 16.03 -38.07 -4.53
N TRP A 616 15.64 -39.00 -3.64
CA TRP A 616 15.99 -38.97 -2.22
C TRP A 616 17.01 -40.05 -1.82
N THR A 617 17.98 -39.69 -0.97
CA THR A 617 18.98 -40.63 -0.41
C THR A 617 19.30 -40.35 1.06
N SER A 618 19.79 -41.35 1.80
CA SER A 618 20.27 -41.25 3.20
C SER A 618 21.73 -41.68 3.29
N SER A 619 22.56 -40.91 3.99
CA SER A 619 24.00 -41.14 4.10
C SER A 619 24.40 -42.28 5.05
N ASN A 620 23.51 -42.68 5.97
CA ASN A 620 23.77 -43.68 7.00
C ASN A 620 22.50 -44.47 7.36
N THR A 621 22.25 -45.53 6.58
CA THR A 621 21.04 -46.37 6.66
C THR A 621 20.93 -47.25 7.90
N THR A 622 21.92 -47.25 8.81
CA THR A 622 21.76 -47.89 10.14
C THR A 622 21.16 -46.96 11.19
N VAL A 623 21.19 -45.65 10.96
CA VAL A 623 20.53 -44.63 11.79
C VAL A 623 19.12 -44.35 11.27
N GLY A 624 18.95 -44.28 9.95
CA GLY A 624 17.61 -44.25 9.34
C GLY A 624 17.61 -44.24 7.82
N SER A 625 16.48 -44.61 7.23
CA SER A 625 16.30 -44.80 5.79
C SER A 625 15.22 -43.88 5.22
N VAL A 626 15.46 -43.31 4.03
CA VAL A 626 14.50 -42.48 3.29
C VAL A 626 13.97 -43.20 2.06
N ASN A 627 12.69 -43.04 1.74
CA ASN A 627 12.06 -43.59 0.54
C ASN A 627 11.99 -42.55 -0.62
N ALA A 628 11.40 -42.94 -1.75
CA ALA A 628 11.28 -42.08 -2.94
C ALA A 628 10.37 -40.84 -2.78
N THR A 629 9.58 -40.75 -1.71
CA THR A 629 8.73 -39.57 -1.43
C THR A 629 9.35 -38.62 -0.40
N GLY A 630 10.56 -38.88 0.10
CA GLY A 630 11.17 -38.12 1.21
C GLY A 630 10.74 -38.58 2.60
N TYR A 631 10.03 -39.70 2.71
CA TYR A 631 9.62 -40.28 4.00
C TYR A 631 10.79 -41.01 4.63
N PHE A 632 11.20 -40.58 5.82
CA PHE A 632 12.33 -41.08 6.60
C PHE A 632 11.85 -41.90 7.80
N GLU A 633 12.51 -43.03 8.06
CA GLU A 633 12.28 -43.89 9.23
C GLU A 633 13.54 -43.92 10.12
N ALA A 634 13.41 -43.53 11.38
CA ALA A 634 14.49 -43.54 12.37
C ALA A 634 14.64 -44.94 13.00
N LEU A 635 15.82 -45.54 12.89
CA LEU A 635 16.07 -46.95 13.23
C LEU A 635 16.86 -47.15 14.52
N ALA A 636 17.81 -46.25 14.83
CA ALA A 636 18.64 -46.31 16.03
C ALA A 636 19.32 -44.95 16.29
N GLY A 637 19.67 -44.68 17.55
CA GLY A 637 20.34 -43.43 17.93
C GLY A 637 21.67 -43.18 17.20
N GLY A 638 21.86 -41.96 16.68
CA GLY A 638 23.03 -41.58 15.87
C GLY A 638 22.72 -40.41 14.93
N THR A 639 23.55 -40.18 13.90
CA THR A 639 23.31 -39.12 12.90
C THR A 639 23.39 -39.62 11.46
N THR A 640 22.66 -38.94 10.57
CA THR A 640 22.69 -39.14 9.11
C THR A 640 22.33 -37.84 8.37
N THR A 641 22.38 -37.86 7.04
CA THR A 641 22.04 -36.75 6.15
C THR A 641 21.12 -37.29 5.06
N VAL A 642 20.00 -36.61 4.84
CA VAL A 642 19.11 -36.87 3.72
C VAL A 642 19.39 -35.85 2.63
N THR A 643 19.43 -36.29 1.37
CA THR A 643 19.62 -35.42 0.19
C THR A 643 18.44 -35.58 -0.76
N ALA A 644 17.89 -34.46 -1.24
CA ALA A 644 16.94 -34.41 -2.35
C ALA A 644 17.62 -33.77 -3.57
N GLU A 645 17.48 -34.37 -4.74
CA GLU A 645 18.08 -33.89 -6.00
C GLU A 645 17.03 -33.79 -7.11
N SER A 646 16.99 -32.66 -7.83
CA SER A 646 16.23 -32.48 -9.07
C SER A 646 17.09 -31.70 -10.07
N ASP A 647 17.12 -32.15 -11.33
CA ASP A 647 17.93 -31.57 -12.44
C ASP A 647 19.40 -31.22 -12.09
N GLY A 648 20.01 -32.01 -11.20
CA GLY A 648 21.39 -31.83 -10.74
C GLY A 648 21.60 -30.79 -9.64
N VAL A 649 20.52 -30.11 -9.19
CA VAL A 649 20.53 -29.23 -8.03
C VAL A 649 20.14 -30.04 -6.78
N GLN A 650 20.93 -29.91 -5.71
CA GLN A 650 20.75 -30.67 -4.47
C GLN A 650 20.37 -29.77 -3.29
N GLY A 651 19.39 -30.24 -2.51
CA GLY A 651 19.12 -29.79 -1.14
C GLY A 651 19.45 -30.90 -0.16
N THR A 652 19.85 -30.56 1.08
CA THR A 652 20.16 -31.54 2.11
C THR A 652 19.51 -31.20 3.45
N ALA A 653 19.27 -32.24 4.26
CA ALA A 653 18.84 -32.13 5.64
C ALA A 653 19.69 -33.00 6.56
N SER A 654 20.06 -32.49 7.73
CA SER A 654 20.81 -33.24 8.74
C SER A 654 19.88 -33.88 9.77
N ILE A 655 19.98 -35.20 10.00
CA ILE A 655 19.15 -35.91 10.97
C ILE A 655 19.97 -36.41 12.16
N THR A 656 19.46 -36.14 13.36
CA THR A 656 19.91 -36.74 14.62
C THR A 656 18.80 -37.62 15.18
N VAL A 657 19.12 -38.85 15.57
CA VAL A 657 18.17 -39.79 16.22
C VAL A 657 18.58 -39.98 17.67
N LEU A 658 17.63 -39.84 18.59
CA LEU A 658 17.78 -40.03 20.03
C LEU A 658 17.29 -41.41 20.47
N ALA A 659 18.04 -42.07 21.37
CA ALA A 659 17.66 -43.40 21.89
C ALA A 659 16.58 -43.29 22.98
N LEU A 660 15.50 -44.06 22.85
CA LEU A 660 14.33 -44.02 23.75
C LEU A 660 14.65 -44.33 25.22
N ALA A 661 15.73 -45.08 25.48
CA ALA A 661 16.12 -45.50 26.83
C ALA A 661 16.54 -44.33 27.74
N ASP A 662 17.03 -43.24 27.15
CA ASP A 662 17.67 -42.13 27.86
C ASP A 662 16.73 -40.91 28.03
N LEU A 663 15.48 -40.99 27.55
CA LEU A 663 14.53 -39.87 27.52
C LEU A 663 13.60 -39.83 28.75
N PRO A 664 13.29 -38.63 29.30
CA PRO A 664 12.27 -38.46 30.34
C PRO A 664 10.87 -38.79 29.84
N LYS A 665 10.05 -39.39 30.69
CA LYS A 665 8.72 -39.91 30.34
C LYS A 665 7.75 -39.96 31.53
N ILE A 666 6.46 -39.96 31.23
CA ILE A 666 5.35 -40.08 32.19
C ILE A 666 4.52 -41.33 31.86
N ARG A 667 4.08 -42.07 32.87
CA ARG A 667 3.10 -43.16 32.74
C ARG A 667 1.69 -42.63 33.04
N ILE A 668 0.72 -42.99 32.21
CA ILE A 668 -0.70 -42.65 32.44
C ILE A 668 -1.48 -43.95 32.60
N VAL A 669 -2.42 -44.00 33.54
CA VAL A 669 -3.22 -45.19 33.86
C VAL A 669 -4.66 -44.84 34.28
N LYS A 670 -5.64 -45.55 33.73
CA LYS A 670 -7.05 -45.47 34.15
C LYS A 670 -7.41 -46.64 35.06
N TYR A 671 -8.06 -46.38 36.20
CA TYR A 671 -8.56 -47.43 37.10
C TYR A 671 -10.08 -47.62 36.96
N ALA A 672 -10.56 -48.79 37.39
CA ALA A 672 -11.99 -49.11 37.49
C ALA A 672 -12.62 -48.58 38.80
N GLU A 673 -13.94 -48.70 38.91
CA GLU A 673 -14.78 -48.37 40.09
C GLU A 673 -14.29 -48.95 41.44
N ASP A 674 -13.45 -49.99 41.43
CA ASP A 674 -12.84 -50.54 42.65
C ASP A 674 -11.63 -49.73 43.16
N GLY A 675 -11.24 -48.68 42.43
CA GLY A 675 -10.09 -47.82 42.69
C GLY A 675 -8.74 -48.53 42.61
N ARG A 676 -8.64 -49.69 41.92
CA ARG A 676 -7.46 -50.58 41.96
C ARG A 676 -7.15 -51.33 40.67
N THR A 677 -8.14 -51.68 39.87
CA THR A 677 -7.95 -52.49 38.66
C THR A 677 -7.61 -51.60 37.46
N VAL A 678 -6.45 -51.81 36.83
CA VAL A 678 -6.03 -51.07 35.62
C VAL A 678 -6.92 -51.44 34.43
N VAL A 679 -7.49 -50.43 33.79
CA VAL A 679 -8.34 -50.54 32.60
C VAL A 679 -7.51 -50.37 31.33
N ASP A 680 -6.65 -49.35 31.29
CA ASP A 680 -5.72 -49.05 30.19
C ASP A 680 -4.49 -48.30 30.72
N GLU A 681 -3.34 -48.42 30.03
CA GLU A 681 -2.09 -47.73 30.38
C GLU A 681 -1.23 -47.38 29.17
N THR A 682 -0.52 -46.25 29.24
CA THR A 682 0.49 -45.85 28.24
C THR A 682 1.69 -45.17 28.89
N THR A 683 2.75 -44.92 28.12
CA THR A 683 3.93 -44.17 28.56
C THR A 683 4.45 -43.33 27.41
N VAL A 684 4.58 -42.02 27.64
CA VAL A 684 4.99 -41.04 26.63
C VAL A 684 6.22 -40.27 27.10
N THR A 685 7.16 -39.99 26.19
CA THR A 685 8.34 -39.16 26.48
C THR A 685 7.94 -37.67 26.51
N VAL A 686 8.73 -36.84 27.20
CA VAL A 686 8.54 -35.37 27.18
C VAL A 686 8.60 -34.80 25.76
N ARG A 687 9.47 -35.36 24.92
CA ARG A 687 9.60 -34.98 23.52
C ARG A 687 8.46 -35.47 22.64
N TRP A 688 7.90 -36.66 22.89
CA TRP A 688 6.65 -37.08 22.26
C TRP A 688 5.50 -36.15 22.66
N MET A 689 5.38 -35.80 23.96
CA MET A 689 4.34 -34.89 24.46
C MET A 689 4.41 -33.52 23.76
N LYS A 690 5.59 -32.89 23.69
CA LYS A 690 5.84 -31.63 22.94
C LYS A 690 5.39 -31.65 21.48
N LYS A 691 5.44 -32.82 20.83
CA LYS A 691 5.30 -32.98 19.37
C LYS A 691 3.88 -33.41 18.97
N ASN A 692 3.17 -34.10 19.85
CA ASN A 692 1.90 -34.77 19.54
C ASN A 692 0.71 -34.26 20.37
N LEU A 693 0.94 -33.44 21.39
CA LEU A 693 -0.08 -32.79 22.22
C LEU A 693 0.13 -31.28 22.19
N ASP A 694 -0.92 -30.50 22.45
CA ASP A 694 -0.85 -29.05 22.47
C ASP A 694 0.08 -28.54 23.58
N VAL A 695 0.99 -27.64 23.20
CA VAL A 695 1.97 -27.04 24.11
C VAL A 695 1.45 -25.72 24.65
N TYR A 696 1.14 -25.73 25.94
CA TYR A 696 0.68 -24.58 26.69
C TYR A 696 1.86 -23.72 27.14
N GLY A 697 1.70 -22.40 27.07
CA GLY A 697 2.73 -21.40 27.36
C GLY A 697 3.40 -20.76 26.14
N GLY A 698 3.17 -21.27 24.93
CA GLY A 698 3.71 -20.66 23.70
C GLY A 698 5.25 -20.61 23.62
N ASP A 699 5.77 -19.73 22.77
CA ASP A 699 7.19 -19.73 22.40
C ASP A 699 8.13 -19.15 23.47
N ASN A 700 7.65 -18.25 24.33
CA ASN A 700 8.44 -17.72 25.44
C ASN A 700 8.23 -18.49 26.75
N GLY A 701 7.20 -19.36 26.80
CA GLY A 701 6.64 -19.84 28.05
C GLY A 701 5.69 -18.80 28.64
N VAL A 702 4.86 -19.25 29.58
CA VAL A 702 3.99 -18.39 30.38
C VAL A 702 4.57 -18.29 31.77
N GLU A 703 4.75 -17.08 32.30
CA GLU A 703 5.06 -16.90 33.73
C GLU A 703 3.83 -17.36 34.52
N LEU A 704 3.97 -18.48 35.24
CA LEU A 704 2.91 -19.00 36.09
C LEU A 704 3.36 -18.99 37.54
N HIS A 705 2.61 -18.20 38.30
CA HIS A 705 2.80 -18.03 39.70
C HIS A 705 1.78 -18.86 40.48
N PHE A 706 2.23 -19.56 41.52
CA PHE A 706 1.32 -20.07 42.54
C PHE A 706 1.63 -19.37 43.85
N GLN A 707 0.62 -18.69 44.41
CA GLN A 707 0.75 -17.86 45.58
C GLN A 707 1.20 -18.66 46.82
N GLY A 708 1.99 -18.00 47.67
CA GLY A 708 2.30 -18.49 49.01
C GLY A 708 1.18 -18.23 50.02
N PRO A 709 1.37 -18.60 51.31
CA PRO A 709 0.60 -17.96 52.37
C PRO A 709 0.88 -16.45 52.42
N VAL A 710 -0.17 -15.66 52.62
CA VAL A 710 -0.12 -14.20 52.71
C VAL A 710 0.05 -13.81 54.18
N PHE A 711 1.26 -13.51 54.65
CA PHE A 711 1.46 -13.19 56.08
C PHE A 711 1.11 -11.73 56.40
N SER A 712 0.59 -11.50 57.62
CA SER A 712 0.08 -10.19 58.04
C SER A 712 1.09 -9.05 58.00
N ASP A 713 2.36 -9.35 58.26
CA ASP A 713 3.40 -8.32 58.30
C ASP A 713 3.72 -7.83 56.87
N GLU A 714 3.79 -8.75 55.90
CA GLU A 714 3.99 -8.44 54.48
C GLU A 714 2.77 -7.75 53.86
N TRP A 715 1.55 -8.16 54.24
CA TRP A 715 0.33 -7.45 53.82
C TRP A 715 0.34 -5.98 54.25
N ASN A 716 0.68 -5.71 55.52
CA ASN A 716 0.75 -4.34 56.03
C ASN A 716 1.90 -3.52 55.42
N GLU A 717 2.92 -4.16 54.83
CA GLU A 717 3.99 -3.48 54.09
C GLU A 717 3.57 -3.12 52.66
N THR A 718 2.85 -4.00 51.95
CA THR A 718 2.34 -3.72 50.60
C THR A 718 1.10 -2.81 50.60
N HIS A 719 0.20 -2.96 51.59
CA HIS A 719 -1.05 -2.20 51.74
C HIS A 719 -1.08 -1.40 53.05
N PRO A 720 -0.20 -0.39 53.21
CA PRO A 720 0.00 0.31 54.47
C PRO A 720 -1.22 1.17 54.87
N GLY A 721 -2.08 0.59 55.71
CA GLY A 721 -3.31 1.22 56.21
C GLY A 721 -4.60 0.48 55.80
N GLU A 722 -4.50 -0.57 55.01
CA GLU A 722 -5.65 -1.38 54.57
C GLU A 722 -5.86 -2.61 55.48
N PRO A 723 -7.10 -3.10 55.65
CA PRO A 723 -7.37 -4.28 56.49
C PRO A 723 -6.69 -5.54 55.97
N TYR A 724 -6.16 -6.38 56.87
CA TYR A 724 -5.47 -7.62 56.52
C TYR A 724 -6.40 -8.65 55.85
N ASN A 725 -6.07 -9.01 54.61
CA ASN A 725 -6.73 -10.07 53.85
C ASN A 725 -5.75 -11.22 53.58
N PHE A 726 -6.08 -12.43 54.02
CA PHE A 726 -5.23 -13.62 53.85
C PHE A 726 -5.59 -14.47 52.62
N TRP A 727 -6.70 -14.15 51.96
CA TRP A 727 -7.07 -14.73 50.65
C TRP A 727 -6.46 -13.93 49.49
N ASP A 728 -6.26 -12.63 49.68
CA ASP A 728 -5.65 -11.70 48.72
C ASP A 728 -6.24 -11.82 47.28
N PRO A 729 -7.52 -11.44 47.08
CA PRO A 729 -8.22 -11.56 45.80
C PRO A 729 -7.63 -10.76 44.64
N GLU A 730 -6.88 -9.70 44.95
CA GLU A 730 -6.14 -8.87 44.02
C GLU A 730 -4.69 -9.33 43.81
N GLU A 731 -4.27 -10.39 44.50
CA GLU A 731 -3.00 -11.11 44.30
C GLU A 731 -1.76 -10.22 44.44
N THR A 732 -1.76 -9.44 45.50
CA THR A 732 -0.85 -8.34 45.76
C THR A 732 0.31 -8.69 46.68
N VAL A 733 0.21 -9.80 47.43
CA VAL A 733 1.16 -10.24 48.46
C VAL A 733 1.56 -11.68 48.24
N ASN A 734 2.87 -11.94 48.13
CA ASN A 734 3.42 -13.29 47.90
C ASN A 734 2.80 -14.04 46.70
N ALA A 735 2.23 -13.31 45.72
CA ALA A 735 1.55 -13.85 44.53
C ALA A 735 2.37 -13.66 43.25
N ASN A 736 2.98 -12.48 43.04
CA ASN A 736 4.07 -12.29 42.08
C ASN A 736 5.35 -11.82 42.84
N PRO A 737 6.48 -12.54 42.79
CA PRO A 737 6.74 -13.74 41.97
C PRO A 737 6.01 -15.00 42.47
N GLY A 738 5.35 -14.99 43.62
CA GLY A 738 4.68 -16.18 44.12
C GLY A 738 5.63 -17.07 44.93
N LYS A 739 5.10 -18.16 45.49
CA LYS A 739 5.91 -19.18 46.17
C LYS A 739 6.49 -20.19 45.18
N ILE A 740 5.80 -20.42 44.09
CA ILE A 740 6.35 -20.99 42.87
C ILE A 740 6.28 -19.86 41.85
N ASN A 741 7.44 -19.41 41.37
CA ASN A 741 7.55 -18.67 40.12
C ASN A 741 8.30 -19.54 39.12
N GLU A 742 7.69 -19.86 38.00
CA GLU A 742 8.42 -20.42 36.87
C GLU A 742 7.75 -19.91 35.58
N VAL A 743 8.56 -19.42 34.64
CA VAL A 743 8.13 -19.28 33.24
C VAL A 743 8.14 -20.68 32.62
N VAL A 744 6.97 -21.24 32.29
CA VAL A 744 6.81 -22.67 31.97
C VAL A 744 6.24 -22.95 30.59
N LYS A 745 6.49 -24.19 30.14
CA LYS A 745 5.77 -24.83 29.04
C LYS A 745 5.38 -26.24 29.43
N GLY A 746 4.18 -26.65 29.05
CA GLY A 746 3.62 -27.95 29.39
C GLY A 746 2.61 -28.47 28.38
N THR A 747 2.02 -29.61 28.68
CA THR A 747 0.91 -30.21 27.91
C THR A 747 -0.28 -30.43 28.82
N SER A 748 -1.50 -30.32 28.29
CA SER A 748 -2.74 -30.52 29.05
C SER A 748 -2.76 -31.87 29.79
N LEU A 749 -3.19 -31.82 31.06
CA LEU A 749 -3.48 -33.00 31.88
C LEU A 749 -4.69 -33.78 31.32
N ARG A 750 -5.67 -33.09 30.73
CA ARG A 750 -6.82 -33.70 30.05
C ARG A 750 -6.37 -34.55 28.87
N ASP A 751 -5.51 -34.00 28.03
CA ASP A 751 -5.04 -34.70 26.83
C ASP A 751 -4.18 -35.91 27.18
N LEU A 752 -3.37 -35.81 28.24
CA LEU A 752 -2.64 -36.95 28.80
C LEU A 752 -3.59 -38.04 29.32
N CYS A 753 -4.67 -37.68 30.03
CA CYS A 753 -5.70 -38.62 30.48
C CYS A 753 -6.44 -39.28 29.29
N ASN A 754 -6.67 -38.53 28.21
CA ASN A 754 -7.36 -39.03 27.02
C ASN A 754 -6.59 -40.15 26.29
N LEU A 755 -5.26 -40.23 26.46
CA LEU A 755 -4.42 -41.30 25.89
C LEU A 755 -4.76 -42.71 26.42
N VAL A 756 -5.47 -42.82 27.55
CA VAL A 756 -5.95 -44.08 28.17
C VAL A 756 -7.48 -44.14 28.26
N GLY A 757 -8.17 -43.44 27.36
CA GLY A 757 -9.63 -43.40 27.28
C GLY A 757 -10.32 -42.36 28.15
N GLY A 758 -9.56 -41.45 28.78
CA GLY A 758 -10.07 -40.25 29.46
C GLY A 758 -10.80 -40.50 30.78
N ALA A 759 -11.09 -39.42 31.50
CA ALA A 759 -11.92 -39.45 32.70
C ALA A 759 -13.41 -39.26 32.35
N GLU A 760 -14.30 -39.70 33.24
CA GLU A 760 -15.77 -39.55 33.14
C GLU A 760 -16.27 -38.62 34.25
N GLU A 761 -17.47 -38.03 34.10
CA GLU A 761 -17.99 -37.05 35.06
C GLU A 761 -17.95 -37.58 36.51
N GLY A 762 -17.42 -36.74 37.41
CA GLY A 762 -17.18 -37.08 38.80
C GLY A 762 -15.83 -37.77 39.08
N ASN A 763 -15.12 -38.33 38.10
CA ASN A 763 -13.80 -38.93 38.32
C ASN A 763 -12.81 -37.97 39.00
N GLU A 764 -11.88 -38.50 39.78
CA GLU A 764 -10.76 -37.78 40.41
C GLU A 764 -9.47 -38.06 39.61
N ILE A 765 -8.74 -37.02 39.23
CA ILE A 765 -7.45 -37.13 38.53
C ILE A 765 -6.35 -36.92 39.57
N LYS A 766 -5.63 -38.01 39.87
CA LYS A 766 -4.55 -38.03 40.87
C LYS A 766 -3.19 -38.03 40.20
N LEU A 767 -2.31 -37.15 40.66
CA LEU A 767 -0.94 -37.01 40.17
C LEU A 767 0.03 -37.52 41.22
N THR A 768 0.86 -38.50 40.87
CA THR A 768 1.86 -39.10 41.77
C THR A 768 3.28 -38.72 41.31
N ALA A 769 4.01 -38.05 42.21
CA ALA A 769 5.39 -37.68 42.04
C ALA A 769 6.35 -38.87 42.21
N ARG A 770 7.54 -38.80 41.59
CA ARG A 770 8.60 -39.83 41.71
C ARG A 770 9.09 -40.05 43.15
N ASP A 771 8.94 -39.06 44.04
CA ASP A 771 9.27 -39.16 45.47
C ASP A 771 8.08 -39.57 46.36
N GLY A 772 6.92 -39.86 45.75
CA GLY A 772 5.74 -40.41 46.43
C GLY A 772 4.77 -39.37 46.99
N TYR A 773 5.03 -38.08 46.81
CA TYR A 773 4.03 -37.03 47.02
C TYR A 773 2.89 -37.17 46.00
N ALA A 774 1.66 -36.82 46.39
CA ALA A 774 0.52 -36.87 45.48
C ALA A 774 -0.50 -35.76 45.80
N GLY A 775 -1.18 -35.29 44.76
CA GLY A 775 -2.30 -34.36 44.81
C GLY A 775 -3.38 -34.79 43.82
N SER A 776 -4.58 -34.24 43.97
CA SER A 776 -5.78 -34.66 43.23
C SER A 776 -6.60 -33.47 42.76
N LEU A 777 -7.22 -33.60 41.59
CA LEU A 777 -8.17 -32.66 41.01
C LEU A 777 -9.50 -33.35 40.70
N PRO A 778 -10.64 -32.65 40.77
CA PRO A 778 -11.91 -33.17 40.29
C PRO A 778 -11.91 -33.23 38.75
N TYR A 779 -12.82 -34.02 38.20
CA TYR A 779 -13.13 -34.06 36.77
C TYR A 779 -13.26 -32.65 36.17
N ALA A 780 -14.05 -31.78 36.80
CA ALA A 780 -14.30 -30.42 36.33
C ALA A 780 -13.02 -29.62 36.13
N SER A 781 -12.08 -29.60 37.08
CA SER A 781 -10.82 -28.85 36.96
C SER A 781 -9.89 -29.32 35.83
N VAL A 782 -10.18 -30.44 35.17
CA VAL A 782 -9.41 -30.98 34.04
C VAL A 782 -10.23 -30.98 32.75
N TYR A 783 -11.50 -31.36 32.79
CA TYR A 783 -12.37 -31.50 31.61
C TYR A 783 -13.27 -30.28 31.37
N GLU A 784 -13.59 -29.52 32.41
CA GLU A 784 -14.47 -28.34 32.38
C GLU A 784 -13.87 -27.18 33.23
N PRO A 785 -12.59 -26.81 33.04
CA PRO A 785 -11.90 -25.91 33.96
C PRO A 785 -12.55 -24.52 33.99
N ALA A 786 -12.67 -23.94 35.19
CA ALA A 786 -13.16 -22.58 35.37
C ALA A 786 -12.26 -21.58 34.61
N ALA A 787 -12.84 -20.54 34.01
CA ALA A 787 -12.10 -19.59 33.16
C ALA A 787 -10.94 -18.89 33.88
N ARG A 788 -11.08 -18.66 35.20
CA ARG A 788 -10.07 -18.10 36.10
C ARG A 788 -8.92 -19.08 36.41
N GLN A 789 -9.18 -20.40 36.40
CA GLN A 789 -8.15 -21.44 36.49
C GLN A 789 -7.42 -21.65 35.17
N GLY A 790 -8.17 -21.65 34.07
CA GLY A 790 -7.70 -22.13 32.79
C GLY A 790 -7.29 -23.62 32.82
N GLU A 791 -6.66 -24.05 31.73
CA GLU A 791 -6.28 -25.46 31.54
C GLU A 791 -5.28 -25.94 32.61
N ALA A 792 -5.53 -27.13 33.17
CA ALA A 792 -4.56 -27.83 34.01
C ALA A 792 -3.46 -28.47 33.14
N ILE A 793 -2.19 -28.10 33.33
CA ILE A 793 -1.07 -28.52 32.48
C ILE A 793 0.04 -29.21 33.28
N ILE A 794 0.76 -30.11 32.62
CA ILE A 794 2.01 -30.70 33.13
C ILE A 794 3.19 -30.00 32.45
N ALA A 795 3.77 -29.03 33.15
CA ALA A 795 4.96 -28.30 32.74
C ALA A 795 6.19 -29.21 32.74
N TRP A 796 6.88 -29.31 31.60
CA TRP A 796 8.10 -30.13 31.41
C TRP A 796 9.31 -29.27 31.03
N TRP A 797 9.17 -27.95 31.00
CA TRP A 797 10.22 -26.96 30.77
C TRP A 797 10.01 -25.76 31.67
N THR A 798 11.13 -25.13 32.04
CA THR A 798 11.18 -23.82 32.72
C THR A 798 12.21 -22.93 32.02
N GLU A 799 12.04 -21.61 32.05
CA GLU A 799 13.05 -20.70 31.51
C GLU A 799 14.41 -20.85 32.25
N GLU A 800 14.39 -20.94 33.59
CA GLU A 800 15.63 -21.01 34.39
C GLU A 800 16.43 -22.30 34.11
N LYS A 801 15.75 -23.46 34.00
CA LYS A 801 16.39 -24.78 34.00
C LYS A 801 16.28 -25.53 32.66
N GLY A 802 15.57 -24.99 31.67
CA GLY A 802 15.31 -25.62 30.39
C GLY A 802 14.39 -26.84 30.49
N ASP A 803 14.54 -27.78 29.56
CA ASP A 803 13.76 -29.02 29.50
C ASP A 803 14.14 -30.02 30.60
N VAL A 804 13.19 -30.84 31.07
CA VAL A 804 13.53 -32.10 31.77
C VAL A 804 14.46 -32.92 30.84
N PRO A 805 15.62 -33.44 31.29
CA PRO A 805 16.05 -33.63 32.69
C PRO A 805 16.87 -32.49 33.32
N ALA A 806 17.16 -31.40 32.58
CA ALA A 806 17.80 -30.22 33.15
C ALA A 806 16.86 -29.49 34.14
N TYR A 807 15.54 -29.49 33.87
CA TYR A 807 14.53 -29.19 34.89
C TYR A 807 14.48 -30.28 35.97
N ARG A 808 15.26 -30.08 37.05
CA ARG A 808 15.48 -31.07 38.11
C ARG A 808 14.26 -31.32 39.00
N ASP A 809 13.31 -30.39 39.04
CA ASP A 809 12.04 -30.56 39.73
C ASP A 809 11.01 -31.32 38.88
N GLY A 810 11.39 -31.76 37.67
CA GLY A 810 10.66 -32.71 36.84
C GLY A 810 9.31 -32.18 36.34
N PRO A 811 8.52 -33.00 35.63
CA PRO A 811 7.21 -32.59 35.16
C PRO A 811 6.32 -32.12 36.33
N ARG A 812 5.67 -30.96 36.22
CA ARG A 812 4.98 -30.30 37.35
C ARG A 812 3.59 -29.80 36.96
N LEU A 813 2.60 -29.94 37.85
CA LEU A 813 1.27 -29.37 37.65
C LEU A 813 1.27 -27.83 37.75
N PHE A 814 0.69 -27.17 36.77
CA PHE A 814 0.29 -25.75 36.80
C PHE A 814 -1.13 -25.59 36.25
N PHE A 815 -1.71 -24.41 36.48
CA PHE A 815 -2.97 -23.96 35.91
C PHE A 815 -2.71 -22.74 35.03
N MET A 816 -3.29 -22.71 33.83
CA MET A 816 -3.14 -21.63 32.86
C MET A 816 -4.04 -20.43 33.19
N ALA A 817 -3.86 -19.85 34.39
CA ALA A 817 -4.62 -18.69 34.83
C ALA A 817 -4.42 -17.50 33.86
N PRO A 818 -5.48 -16.74 33.49
CA PRO A 818 -5.39 -15.74 32.41
C PRO A 818 -4.44 -14.56 32.66
N ASP A 819 -4.22 -14.20 33.91
CA ASP A 819 -3.30 -13.16 34.43
C ASP A 819 -1.90 -13.72 34.76
N GLY A 820 -1.73 -15.05 34.67
CA GLY A 820 -0.50 -15.75 34.99
C GLY A 820 -0.32 -16.07 36.48
N ILE A 821 -1.26 -15.70 37.35
CA ILE A 821 -1.22 -16.05 38.77
C ILE A 821 -2.39 -16.99 39.02
N PHE A 822 -2.12 -18.16 39.60
CA PHE A 822 -3.18 -18.96 40.20
C PHE A 822 -3.03 -18.87 41.71
N GLY A 823 -3.71 -17.88 42.30
CA GLY A 823 -3.59 -17.52 43.69
C GLY A 823 -4.47 -18.32 44.64
N ASN A 824 -4.41 -17.91 45.90
CA ASN A 824 -5.25 -18.46 46.95
C ASN A 824 -6.73 -18.17 46.69
N TRP A 825 -7.03 -17.04 46.07
CA TRP A 825 -8.39 -16.70 45.64
C TRP A 825 -8.84 -17.50 44.42
N ASP A 826 -8.00 -17.78 43.43
CA ASP A 826 -8.42 -18.63 42.31
C ASP A 826 -8.62 -20.07 42.72
N MET A 827 -7.82 -20.56 43.68
CA MET A 827 -8.07 -21.82 44.37
C MET A 827 -9.46 -21.83 45.01
N HIS A 828 -9.86 -20.75 45.67
CA HIS A 828 -11.18 -20.59 46.29
C HIS A 828 -12.31 -20.62 45.24
N GLU A 829 -12.17 -19.83 44.18
CA GLU A 829 -13.21 -19.66 43.15
C GLU A 829 -13.33 -20.83 42.16
N CYS A 830 -12.25 -21.57 41.91
CA CYS A 830 -12.18 -22.55 40.82
C CYS A 830 -12.17 -24.01 41.26
N LEU A 831 -11.71 -24.29 42.49
CA LEU A 831 -11.60 -25.66 43.01
C LEU A 831 -12.63 -25.86 44.13
N PRO A 832 -13.23 -27.06 44.24
CA PRO A 832 -14.08 -27.38 45.39
C PRO A 832 -13.23 -27.41 46.67
N GLU A 833 -13.82 -27.06 47.81
CA GLU A 833 -13.09 -26.86 49.08
C GLU A 833 -12.27 -28.07 49.55
N TRP A 834 -12.63 -29.30 49.16
CA TRP A 834 -11.84 -30.50 49.46
C TRP A 834 -10.48 -30.58 48.71
N CYS A 835 -10.30 -29.78 47.66
CA CYS A 835 -9.04 -29.60 46.95
C CYS A 835 -8.20 -28.43 47.48
N TRP A 836 -8.75 -27.57 48.34
CA TRP A 836 -8.02 -26.39 48.83
C TRP A 836 -6.82 -26.81 49.68
N HIS A 837 -5.66 -26.25 49.37
CA HIS A 837 -4.43 -26.52 50.10
C HIS A 837 -4.11 -25.43 51.11
N TYR A 838 -3.95 -25.83 52.37
CA TYR A 838 -3.63 -24.95 53.49
C TYR A 838 -2.21 -25.19 54.04
N TYR A 839 -1.46 -24.11 54.27
CA TYR A 839 -0.22 -24.09 55.03
C TYR A 839 -0.44 -23.40 56.37
N ASP A 840 -0.32 -24.14 57.47
CA ASP A 840 -0.57 -23.67 58.86
C ASP A 840 -1.89 -22.89 59.04
N LYS A 841 -2.99 -23.49 58.52
CA LYS A 841 -4.36 -22.92 58.46
C LYS A 841 -4.55 -21.70 57.55
N MET A 842 -3.53 -21.26 56.82
CA MET A 842 -3.62 -20.19 55.83
C MET A 842 -3.69 -20.80 54.42
N PRO A 843 -4.48 -20.24 53.50
CA PRO A 843 -4.45 -20.65 52.09
C PRO A 843 -3.02 -20.62 51.54
N ALA A 844 -2.65 -21.65 50.79
CA ALA A 844 -1.34 -21.73 50.14
C ALA A 844 -1.43 -22.64 48.92
N VAL A 845 -2.05 -22.14 47.86
CA VAL A 845 -2.31 -22.82 46.58
C VAL A 845 -1.07 -23.51 45.97
N ALA A 846 0.13 -22.98 46.21
CA ALA A 846 1.40 -23.60 45.78
C ALA A 846 1.60 -25.06 46.24
N GLY A 847 0.85 -25.55 47.24
CA GLY A 847 0.86 -26.98 47.59
C GLY A 847 0.12 -27.90 46.60
N ILE A 848 -0.78 -27.36 45.76
CA ILE A 848 -1.49 -28.13 44.73
C ILE A 848 -0.56 -28.46 43.55
N SER A 849 0.47 -27.65 43.29
CA SER A 849 1.45 -27.83 42.21
C SER A 849 2.40 -29.03 42.48
N VAL A 850 1.91 -30.25 42.20
CA VAL A 850 2.68 -31.49 42.29
C VAL A 850 3.88 -31.44 41.33
N ALA A 851 5.09 -31.52 41.86
CA ALA A 851 6.35 -31.59 41.10
C ALA A 851 6.81 -33.04 40.88
N LYS A 852 7.73 -33.26 39.93
CA LYS A 852 8.29 -34.58 39.56
C LYS A 852 7.24 -35.64 39.24
N VAL A 853 6.12 -35.25 38.63
CA VAL A 853 5.05 -36.13 38.17
C VAL A 853 5.64 -37.25 37.31
N ASP A 854 5.43 -38.48 37.75
CA ASP A 854 5.95 -39.71 37.13
C ASP A 854 4.80 -40.61 36.68
N THR A 855 3.67 -40.58 37.41
CA THR A 855 2.43 -41.28 37.06
C THR A 855 1.20 -40.37 37.23
N ILE A 856 0.28 -40.43 36.26
CA ILE A 856 -1.06 -39.83 36.31
C ILE A 856 -2.11 -40.96 36.38
N GLU A 857 -3.06 -40.83 37.31
CA GLU A 857 -4.02 -41.87 37.70
C GLU A 857 -5.46 -41.34 37.65
N ILE A 858 -6.39 -42.04 36.99
CA ILE A 858 -7.82 -41.67 36.92
C ILE A 858 -8.66 -42.57 37.86
N MET A 859 -9.47 -41.96 38.73
CA MET A 859 -10.18 -42.55 39.90
C MET A 859 -11.70 -42.16 39.93
N PRO A 860 -12.59 -42.79 40.73
CA PRO A 860 -14.06 -42.45 40.83
C PRO A 860 -14.46 -41.32 41.84
N ALA A 861 -15.78 -41.08 42.10
CA ALA A 861 -16.37 -39.73 42.41
C ALA A 861 -16.94 -39.34 43.84
N PRO A 862 -17.14 -38.02 44.18
CA PRO A 862 -17.70 -37.46 45.46
C PRO A 862 -19.18 -36.87 45.44
N ARG A 863 -19.67 -36.14 46.50
CA ARG A 863 -21.12 -35.78 46.81
C ARG A 863 -21.55 -34.26 46.67
N GLN A 864 -22.88 -33.95 46.72
CA GLN A 864 -23.61 -32.65 46.42
C GLN A 864 -23.75 -31.56 47.55
N ASP A 865 -24.22 -30.33 47.19
CA ASP A 865 -24.12 -29.05 47.95
C ASP A 865 -25.45 -28.22 48.20
N TRP A 866 -25.46 -27.20 49.09
CA TRP A 866 -26.61 -26.31 49.43
C TRP A 866 -26.22 -24.94 50.08
N SER A 867 -27.16 -23.99 50.31
CA SER A 867 -26.94 -22.70 51.00
C SER A 867 -28.05 -22.26 51.99
N LEU A 868 -27.77 -21.23 52.82
CA LEU A 868 -28.65 -20.63 53.85
C LEU A 868 -28.50 -19.09 53.86
N THR A 869 -29.60 -18.33 53.72
CA THR A 869 -29.59 -16.86 53.75
C THR A 869 -29.70 -16.28 55.16
N LEU A 870 -28.85 -15.32 55.53
CA LEU A 870 -28.95 -14.52 56.75
C LEU A 870 -29.23 -13.05 56.41
N ASN A 871 -30.29 -12.46 56.98
CA ASN A 871 -30.65 -11.06 56.74
C ASN A 871 -30.72 -10.24 58.03
N GLY A 872 -30.04 -9.09 58.09
CA GLY A 872 -30.08 -8.19 59.24
C GLY A 872 -29.58 -6.78 58.90
N ALA A 873 -28.62 -6.27 59.67
CA ALA A 873 -27.96 -4.99 59.40
C ALA A 873 -27.04 -5.09 58.17
N ILE A 874 -26.50 -6.28 57.94
CA ILE A 874 -25.90 -6.75 56.69
C ILE A 874 -26.71 -7.95 56.18
N ASN A 875 -26.52 -8.33 54.91
CA ASN A 875 -27.17 -9.51 54.31
C ASN A 875 -26.09 -10.43 53.76
N GLU A 876 -26.20 -11.73 54.03
CA GLU A 876 -25.16 -12.71 53.72
C GLU A 876 -25.80 -14.07 53.37
N GLU A 877 -25.06 -14.92 52.65
CA GLU A 877 -25.48 -16.28 52.29
C GLU A 877 -24.35 -17.27 52.60
N ILE A 878 -24.67 -18.36 53.31
CA ILE A 878 -23.70 -19.33 53.82
C ILE A 878 -23.91 -20.69 53.13
N GLY A 879 -22.88 -21.20 52.45
CA GLY A 879 -22.89 -22.51 51.79
C GLY A 879 -22.66 -23.70 52.74
N ARG A 880 -23.04 -24.91 52.30
CA ARG A 880 -22.93 -26.18 53.04
C ARG A 880 -21.54 -26.40 53.61
N THR A 881 -20.51 -26.34 52.77
CA THR A 881 -19.15 -26.71 53.20
C THR A 881 -18.63 -25.73 54.26
N TYR A 882 -18.99 -24.44 54.17
CA TYR A 882 -18.72 -23.45 55.20
C TYR A 882 -19.51 -23.70 56.51
N TYR A 883 -20.78 -24.11 56.40
CA TYR A 883 -21.59 -24.52 57.56
C TYR A 883 -21.01 -25.76 58.25
N GLU A 884 -20.62 -26.78 57.48
CA GLU A 884 -19.97 -28.00 57.94
C GLU A 884 -18.61 -27.70 58.59
N HIS A 885 -17.79 -26.82 58.00
CA HIS A 885 -16.57 -26.31 58.64
C HIS A 885 -16.85 -25.51 59.92
N GLY A 886 -17.94 -24.74 59.99
CA GLY A 886 -18.39 -24.07 61.21
C GLY A 886 -18.73 -25.06 62.34
N VAL A 887 -19.33 -26.20 61.98
CA VAL A 887 -19.64 -27.32 62.88
C VAL A 887 -18.36 -28.07 63.31
N GLU A 888 -17.40 -28.29 62.41
CA GLU A 888 -16.19 -29.07 62.69
C GLU A 888 -14.99 -28.26 63.22
N CYS A 889 -15.11 -26.92 63.29
CA CYS A 889 -14.02 -26.02 63.65
C CYS A 889 -13.30 -26.42 64.97
N SER A 890 -11.97 -26.46 64.89
CA SER A 890 -11.10 -27.24 65.79
C SER A 890 -11.25 -26.87 67.28
N GLY A 891 -12.05 -27.65 68.02
CA GLY A 891 -12.23 -27.50 69.46
C GLY A 891 -13.59 -27.95 70.01
N SER A 892 -14.60 -28.17 69.15
CA SER A 892 -15.97 -28.55 69.53
C SER A 892 -16.61 -27.59 70.55
N ILE A 893 -16.61 -26.30 70.20
CA ILE A 893 -17.32 -25.24 70.96
C ILE A 893 -18.57 -24.71 70.24
N HIS A 894 -18.72 -24.99 68.94
CA HIS A 894 -19.87 -24.54 68.12
C HIS A 894 -20.84 -25.69 67.76
N ARG A 895 -20.32 -26.92 67.54
CA ARG A 895 -21.17 -28.11 67.37
C ARG A 895 -22.02 -28.30 68.62
N VAL A 896 -23.33 -28.28 68.42
CA VAL A 896 -24.34 -28.64 69.41
C VAL A 896 -25.07 -29.88 68.93
N GLU A 897 -25.34 -30.78 69.87
CA GLU A 897 -25.97 -32.08 69.59
C GLU A 897 -27.22 -32.24 70.45
N TRP A 898 -28.25 -32.87 69.89
CA TRP A 898 -29.50 -33.16 70.57
C TRP A 898 -30.05 -34.52 70.14
N THR A 899 -30.42 -35.34 71.12
CA THR A 899 -30.87 -36.72 70.89
C THR A 899 -32.36 -36.86 71.20
N ASP A 900 -33.17 -37.18 70.21
CA ASP A 900 -34.61 -37.48 70.34
C ASP A 900 -34.91 -38.84 69.70
N GLY A 901 -35.82 -39.62 70.30
CA GLY A 901 -36.20 -40.95 69.82
C GLY A 901 -35.08 -42.02 69.74
N GLY A 902 -33.83 -41.69 70.09
CA GLY A 902 -32.65 -42.53 69.91
C GLY A 902 -31.82 -42.22 68.66
N GLN A 903 -32.14 -41.15 67.95
CA GLN A 903 -31.34 -40.56 66.86
C GLN A 903 -30.64 -39.31 67.38
N THR A 904 -29.36 -39.12 67.04
CA THR A 904 -28.60 -37.92 67.41
C THR A 904 -28.54 -36.96 66.23
N TRP A 905 -29.06 -35.75 66.46
CA TRP A 905 -29.02 -34.64 65.52
C TRP A 905 -27.88 -33.70 65.92
N SER A 906 -27.13 -33.19 64.93
CA SER A 906 -25.99 -32.30 65.18
C SER A 906 -25.93 -31.13 64.20
N GLY A 907 -25.46 -29.97 64.68
CA GLY A 907 -25.32 -28.74 63.90
C GLY A 907 -24.94 -27.53 64.77
N LEU A 908 -25.49 -26.35 64.47
CA LEU A 908 -25.17 -25.07 65.11
C LEU A 908 -26.33 -24.49 65.94
N ALA A 909 -26.01 -23.71 66.97
CA ALA A 909 -27.00 -22.99 67.77
C ALA A 909 -27.47 -21.70 67.07
N LEU A 910 -28.79 -21.46 67.03
CA LEU A 910 -29.42 -20.38 66.25
C LEU A 910 -28.86 -18.97 66.55
N TRP A 911 -28.50 -18.70 67.81
CA TRP A 911 -28.01 -17.37 68.20
C TRP A 911 -26.66 -17.01 67.58
N LEU A 912 -25.84 -18.00 67.22
CA LEU A 912 -24.57 -17.75 66.52
C LEU A 912 -24.82 -17.16 65.13
N LEU A 913 -25.84 -17.67 64.41
CA LEU A 913 -26.25 -17.19 63.10
C LEU A 913 -26.92 -15.81 63.18
N CYS A 914 -27.67 -15.53 64.26
CA CYS A 914 -28.24 -14.20 64.49
C CYS A 914 -27.15 -13.15 64.72
N GLY A 915 -26.12 -13.47 65.50
CA GLY A 915 -24.98 -12.58 65.73
C GLY A 915 -24.08 -12.39 64.50
N TRP A 916 -24.29 -13.17 63.44
CA TRP A 916 -23.58 -13.00 62.19
C TRP A 916 -24.05 -11.77 61.40
N VAL A 917 -25.27 -11.29 61.65
CA VAL A 917 -25.90 -10.22 60.86
C VAL A 917 -26.61 -9.15 61.69
N ASP A 918 -26.49 -9.13 63.02
CA ASP A 918 -27.16 -8.12 63.87
C ASP A 918 -26.48 -6.74 63.86
N ASP A 919 -25.18 -6.67 63.58
CA ASP A 919 -24.47 -5.49 63.10
C ASP A 919 -23.48 -5.82 61.95
N GLY A 920 -22.39 -5.06 61.79
CA GLY A 920 -21.36 -5.29 60.78
C GLY A 920 -20.19 -6.19 61.22
N GLN A 921 -20.27 -6.86 62.37
CA GLN A 921 -19.20 -7.71 62.93
C GLN A 921 -19.62 -9.18 63.01
N SER A 922 -19.61 -9.89 61.89
CA SER A 922 -20.19 -11.23 61.75
C SER A 922 -19.58 -12.34 62.63
N HIS A 923 -18.33 -12.22 63.08
CA HIS A 923 -17.66 -13.31 63.80
C HIS A 923 -16.68 -12.83 64.89
N GLY A 924 -16.37 -13.72 65.84
CA GLY A 924 -15.42 -13.47 66.93
C GLY A 924 -16.04 -12.88 68.22
N ALA A 925 -15.19 -12.34 69.08
CA ALA A 925 -15.61 -11.84 70.38
C ALA A 925 -16.41 -10.54 70.25
N GLY A 926 -17.71 -10.61 70.60
CA GLY A 926 -18.63 -9.48 70.51
C GLY A 926 -19.60 -9.52 69.33
N ALA A 927 -19.46 -10.49 68.42
CA ALA A 927 -20.31 -10.64 67.23
C ALA A 927 -21.81 -10.64 67.56
N TYR A 928 -22.26 -11.48 68.50
CA TYR A 928 -23.64 -11.38 69.00
C TYR A 928 -23.80 -10.14 69.89
N ARG A 929 -24.56 -9.15 69.42
CA ARG A 929 -24.85 -7.91 70.14
C ARG A 929 -25.95 -8.09 71.16
N ASP A 930 -25.53 -8.53 72.35
CA ASP A 930 -26.39 -8.67 73.52
C ASP A 930 -27.24 -7.42 73.81
N ASP A 931 -26.77 -6.22 73.48
CA ASP A 931 -27.48 -4.95 73.66
C ASP A 931 -28.53 -4.65 72.56
N LEU A 932 -28.28 -5.04 71.31
CA LEU A 932 -29.31 -4.99 70.26
C LEU A 932 -30.40 -6.03 70.54
N ALA A 933 -30.02 -7.22 71.01
CA ALA A 933 -30.95 -8.26 71.43
C ALA A 933 -31.81 -7.83 72.66
N ASP A 934 -31.25 -7.05 73.60
CA ASP A 934 -31.99 -6.45 74.72
C ASP A 934 -32.87 -5.25 74.29
N ALA A 935 -32.45 -4.48 73.27
CA ALA A 935 -33.26 -3.40 72.69
C ALA A 935 -34.51 -3.93 71.97
N GLY A 936 -34.42 -5.15 71.42
CA GLY A 936 -35.54 -5.97 70.97
C GLY A 936 -35.71 -5.99 69.45
N TYR A 937 -35.48 -7.16 68.86
CA TYR A 937 -35.79 -7.47 67.46
C TYR A 937 -36.46 -8.84 67.35
N THR A 938 -37.05 -9.14 66.20
CA THR A 938 -37.66 -10.47 65.93
C THR A 938 -36.71 -11.30 65.06
N VAL A 939 -36.47 -12.55 65.47
CA VAL A 939 -35.78 -13.57 64.68
C VAL A 939 -36.84 -14.39 63.96
N LEU A 940 -36.87 -14.30 62.64
CA LEU A 940 -37.79 -15.02 61.76
C LEU A 940 -37.00 -16.10 61.01
N LEU A 941 -37.34 -17.38 61.18
CA LEU A 941 -36.84 -18.45 60.32
C LEU A 941 -37.85 -18.73 59.21
N VAL A 942 -37.36 -19.04 58.02
CA VAL A 942 -38.16 -19.27 56.81
C VAL A 942 -37.73 -20.57 56.12
N ASP A 943 -38.72 -21.36 55.74
CA ASP A 943 -38.72 -22.46 54.76
C ASP A 943 -39.51 -21.91 53.55
N TYR A 944 -38.86 -21.77 52.38
CA TYR A 944 -39.48 -21.24 51.15
C TYR A 944 -40.37 -22.28 50.46
N GLY A 945 -40.47 -23.49 51.02
CA GLY A 945 -41.29 -24.56 50.47
C GLY A 945 -40.74 -25.16 49.18
N PRO A 946 -41.49 -26.07 48.53
CA PRO A 946 -41.03 -26.84 47.39
C PRO A 946 -40.72 -26.03 46.12
N ASP A 947 -41.09 -24.75 46.04
CA ASP A 947 -40.70 -23.89 44.92
C ASP A 947 -39.36 -23.17 45.12
N GLY A 948 -38.88 -23.07 46.36
CA GLY A 948 -37.58 -22.48 46.72
C GLY A 948 -37.49 -20.98 46.52
N ILE A 949 -38.61 -20.27 46.37
CA ILE A 949 -38.64 -18.83 46.04
C ILE A 949 -39.21 -18.03 47.21
N ALA A 950 -38.40 -17.14 47.78
CA ALA A 950 -38.79 -16.32 48.91
C ALA A 950 -40.04 -15.44 48.67
N GLY A 951 -41.00 -15.50 49.59
CA GLY A 951 -42.18 -14.63 49.60
C GLY A 951 -43.37 -15.16 48.79
N THR A 952 -43.39 -16.47 48.49
CA THR A 952 -44.49 -17.14 47.79
C THR A 952 -45.60 -17.55 48.76
N GLY A 953 -46.59 -18.32 48.26
CA GLY A 953 -47.80 -18.64 49.01
C GLY A 953 -47.67 -19.82 49.98
N ASP A 954 -46.57 -20.55 49.87
CA ASP A 954 -46.23 -21.76 50.64
C ASP A 954 -45.08 -21.58 51.62
N ASP A 955 -44.39 -20.42 51.61
CA ASP A 955 -43.50 -19.92 52.67
C ASP A 955 -44.01 -20.30 54.07
N ARG A 956 -43.19 -21.02 54.84
CA ARG A 956 -43.44 -21.34 56.25
C ARG A 956 -42.48 -20.61 57.14
N THR A 957 -43.02 -19.91 58.13
CA THR A 957 -42.24 -19.11 59.05
C THR A 957 -42.46 -19.48 60.51
N VAL A 958 -41.39 -19.39 61.30
CA VAL A 958 -41.45 -19.48 62.75
C VAL A 958 -40.67 -18.32 63.38
N GLU A 959 -41.29 -17.65 64.34
CA GLU A 959 -40.73 -16.46 65.00
C GLU A 959 -40.22 -16.76 66.41
N PHE A 960 -39.10 -16.16 66.79
CA PHE A 960 -38.60 -16.09 68.16
C PHE A 960 -38.30 -14.62 68.52
N ALA A 961 -38.52 -14.24 69.77
CA ALA A 961 -38.04 -12.95 70.26
C ALA A 961 -36.51 -13.02 70.45
N SER A 962 -35.80 -11.92 70.18
CA SER A 962 -34.35 -11.84 70.42
C SER A 962 -33.95 -12.25 71.85
N ALA A 963 -34.81 -11.99 72.83
CA ALA A 963 -34.61 -12.38 74.23
C ALA A 963 -34.67 -13.90 74.50
N ASP A 964 -35.42 -14.67 73.70
CA ASP A 964 -35.52 -16.13 73.83
C ASP A 964 -34.35 -16.85 73.14
N VAL A 965 -33.82 -16.23 72.06
CA VAL A 965 -32.67 -16.73 71.30
C VAL A 965 -31.35 -16.38 71.98
N LYS A 966 -31.25 -15.23 72.64
CA LYS A 966 -30.02 -14.67 73.24
C LYS A 966 -29.19 -15.71 74.01
N ARG A 967 -28.09 -16.14 73.38
CA ARG A 967 -27.12 -17.12 73.88
C ARG A 967 -27.72 -18.47 74.31
N ASN A 968 -28.80 -18.91 73.65
CA ASN A 968 -29.45 -20.19 73.93
C ASN A 968 -28.96 -21.31 73.00
N ASN A 969 -28.21 -22.29 73.55
CA ASN A 969 -27.72 -23.47 72.81
C ASN A 969 -28.77 -24.59 72.62
N ASN A 970 -29.95 -24.47 73.23
CA ASN A 970 -31.02 -25.49 73.14
C ASN A 970 -31.94 -25.29 71.92
N ILE A 971 -31.59 -24.37 71.02
CA ILE A 971 -32.29 -24.07 69.77
C ILE A 971 -31.27 -24.24 68.64
N ILE A 972 -31.39 -25.34 67.88
CA ILE A 972 -30.33 -25.88 67.01
C ILE A 972 -30.83 -25.98 65.57
N LEU A 973 -30.00 -25.58 64.60
CA LEU A 973 -30.16 -25.95 63.19
C LEU A 973 -29.22 -27.12 62.90
N ALA A 974 -29.78 -28.32 62.69
CA ALA A 974 -29.03 -29.55 62.44
C ALA A 974 -28.81 -29.80 60.94
N ASN A 975 -27.62 -30.29 60.58
CA ASN A 975 -27.23 -30.70 59.21
C ASN A 975 -26.90 -32.19 59.10
N GLU A 976 -26.79 -32.92 60.22
CA GLU A 976 -26.55 -34.36 60.26
C GLU A 976 -27.55 -35.08 61.17
N ILE A 977 -27.77 -36.36 60.87
CA ILE A 977 -28.40 -37.33 61.75
C ILE A 977 -27.54 -38.60 61.82
N ASP A 978 -27.20 -39.04 63.03
CA ASP A 978 -26.34 -40.19 63.32
C ASP A 978 -24.99 -40.20 62.55
N GLY A 979 -24.43 -39.01 62.28
CA GLY A 979 -23.17 -38.83 61.53
C GLY A 979 -23.29 -39.03 60.02
N MET A 980 -24.50 -38.88 59.48
CA MET A 980 -24.80 -38.92 58.04
C MET A 980 -25.62 -37.66 57.67
N PRO A 981 -25.52 -37.15 56.42
CA PRO A 981 -26.31 -36.00 55.98
C PRO A 981 -27.82 -36.23 56.07
N LEU A 982 -28.59 -35.14 56.23
CA LEU A 982 -30.05 -35.20 56.25
C LEU A 982 -30.64 -35.66 54.90
N ALA A 983 -31.80 -36.33 54.97
CA ALA A 983 -32.58 -36.72 53.80
C ALA A 983 -33.39 -35.54 53.25
N GLU A 984 -33.69 -35.54 51.95
CA GLU A 984 -34.34 -34.45 51.19
C GLU A 984 -35.53 -33.77 51.91
N SER A 985 -36.35 -34.50 52.66
CA SER A 985 -37.52 -33.95 53.36
C SER A 985 -37.22 -33.11 54.60
N ASP A 986 -35.96 -33.11 55.06
CA ASP A 986 -35.46 -32.29 56.17
C ASP A 986 -34.21 -31.48 55.77
N TRP A 987 -33.80 -31.59 54.50
CA TRP A 987 -32.63 -30.97 53.88
C TRP A 987 -32.99 -29.56 53.38
N PRO A 988 -32.09 -28.56 53.45
CA PRO A 988 -30.70 -28.67 53.91
C PRO A 988 -30.55 -28.73 55.45
N LEU A 989 -31.40 -28.00 56.19
CA LEU A 989 -31.27 -27.80 57.63
C LEU A 989 -32.59 -27.99 58.40
N ARG A 990 -32.50 -28.50 59.64
CA ARG A 990 -33.65 -28.75 60.52
C ARG A 990 -33.56 -28.05 61.89
N LEU A 991 -34.61 -27.32 62.28
CA LEU A 991 -34.75 -26.73 63.61
C LEU A 991 -35.18 -27.78 64.64
N VAL A 992 -34.29 -28.03 65.61
CA VAL A 992 -34.42 -29.04 66.67
C VAL A 992 -33.94 -28.49 68.02
N GLY A 993 -34.15 -29.24 69.11
CA GLY A 993 -33.69 -28.87 70.46
C GLY A 993 -34.80 -28.81 71.52
N ASP A 994 -34.39 -28.71 72.79
CA ASP A 994 -35.28 -28.78 73.95
C ASP A 994 -36.15 -27.53 74.15
N ASP A 995 -35.62 -26.34 73.79
CA ASP A 995 -36.35 -25.07 73.89
C ASP A 995 -37.13 -24.72 72.60
N VAL A 996 -37.29 -25.68 71.68
CA VAL A 996 -38.11 -25.55 70.46
C VAL A 996 -39.49 -26.19 70.69
N PRO A 997 -40.57 -25.40 70.87
CA PRO A 997 -41.93 -25.93 70.99
C PRO A 997 -42.31 -26.79 69.77
N ALA A 998 -43.11 -27.83 69.97
CA ALA A 998 -43.46 -28.78 68.91
C ALA A 998 -44.16 -28.11 67.71
N GLU A 999 -44.91 -27.03 67.97
CA GLU A 999 -45.57 -26.18 66.97
C GLU A 999 -44.63 -25.25 66.19
N LYS A 1000 -43.36 -25.10 66.62
CA LYS A 1000 -42.33 -24.31 65.94
C LYS A 1000 -41.23 -25.15 65.26
N ARG A 1001 -41.30 -26.49 65.31
CA ARG A 1001 -40.32 -27.35 64.63
C ARG A 1001 -40.46 -27.20 63.11
N LEU A 1002 -39.36 -26.86 62.44
CA LEU A 1002 -39.28 -26.60 60.99
C LEU A 1002 -38.12 -27.41 60.39
N GLY A 1003 -38.24 -27.81 59.13
CA GLY A 1003 -37.18 -28.45 58.34
C GLY A 1003 -37.07 -27.74 56.99
N SER A 1004 -36.05 -28.04 56.20
CA SER A 1004 -35.77 -27.33 54.95
C SER A 1004 -35.67 -25.81 55.15
N ILE A 1005 -34.82 -25.39 56.08
CA ILE A 1005 -34.69 -23.98 56.46
C ILE A 1005 -33.73 -23.28 55.51
N ASP A 1006 -34.26 -22.31 54.76
CA ASP A 1006 -33.54 -21.55 53.74
C ASP A 1006 -33.08 -20.18 54.24
N ALA A 1007 -33.73 -19.61 55.27
CA ALA A 1007 -33.32 -18.30 55.80
C ALA A 1007 -33.56 -18.04 57.29
N VAL A 1008 -32.74 -17.14 57.84
CA VAL A 1008 -32.91 -16.51 59.16
C VAL A 1008 -32.84 -14.98 59.00
N ARG A 1009 -33.87 -14.26 59.47
CA ARG A 1009 -34.01 -12.81 59.29
C ARG A 1009 -34.21 -12.07 60.60
N LEU A 1010 -33.52 -10.93 60.75
CA LEU A 1010 -33.59 -10.02 61.89
C LEU A 1010 -34.33 -8.75 61.48
N LEU A 1011 -35.56 -8.58 61.98
CA LEU A 1011 -36.43 -7.50 61.55
C LEU A 1011 -36.36 -6.32 62.53
N GLY A 1012 -35.78 -5.19 62.08
CA GLY A 1012 -35.78 -3.90 62.79
C GLY A 1012 -34.43 -3.15 62.98
N LEU A 1013 -33.51 -3.16 62.00
CA LEU A 1013 -32.12 -2.65 62.09
C LEU A 1013 -31.83 -1.44 61.11
N PRO A 1014 -30.69 -0.67 61.17
CA PRO A 1014 -30.56 0.67 60.46
C PRO A 1014 -29.27 1.16 59.58
N GLY A 1015 -29.16 1.04 58.19
CA GLY A 1015 -28.55 2.01 57.10
C GLY A 1015 -27.33 1.75 56.06
N SER A 1016 -27.25 2.30 54.76
CA SER A 1016 -26.13 2.15 53.67
C SER A 1016 -26.04 3.07 52.30
N ASP A 1017 -25.00 2.95 51.35
CA ASP A 1017 -24.93 3.09 49.78
C ASP A 1017 -24.00 4.10 48.86
N GLY A 1018 -23.20 3.65 47.79
CA GLY A 1018 -22.88 4.16 46.33
C GLY A 1018 -21.68 5.10 45.72
N ASP A 1019 -20.97 4.86 44.51
CA ASP A 1019 -20.30 5.83 43.45
C ASP A 1019 -19.44 5.35 42.12
N MET A 1020 -18.78 6.22 41.21
CA MET A 1020 -18.02 5.92 39.85
C MET A 1020 -16.82 6.90 39.25
N THR A 1021 -16.13 6.73 38.04
CA THR A 1021 -14.87 7.48 37.48
C THR A 1021 -14.49 7.58 35.91
N LEU A 1022 -13.65 8.57 35.43
CA LEU A 1022 -13.01 8.85 34.08
C LEU A 1022 -11.44 8.92 34.02
N ILE A 1023 -10.81 8.89 32.81
CA ILE A 1023 -9.33 8.98 32.55
C ILE A 1023 -8.95 9.98 31.41
N LEU A 1024 -7.84 10.73 31.55
CA LEU A 1024 -7.24 11.64 30.54
C LEU A 1024 -5.78 11.26 30.23
N ARG A 1025 -5.35 11.34 28.96
CA ARG A 1025 -3.97 11.11 28.47
C ARG A 1025 -3.15 12.40 28.41
N LYS A 1026 -1.83 12.26 28.28
CA LYS A 1026 -0.91 13.39 28.08
C LYS A 1026 -1.04 13.97 26.66
N GLY A 1027 -1.24 15.27 26.56
CA GLY A 1027 -1.53 15.98 25.32
C GLY A 1027 -2.96 16.52 25.31
N TRP A 1028 -3.52 16.78 24.13
CA TRP A 1028 -4.94 17.11 23.98
C TRP A 1028 -5.82 15.86 24.11
N ASN A 1029 -6.95 16.02 24.78
CA ASN A 1029 -8.03 15.04 24.92
C ASN A 1029 -9.34 15.67 24.47
N PHE A 1030 -10.23 14.84 23.93
CA PHE A 1030 -11.60 15.23 23.57
C PHE A 1030 -12.57 14.29 24.27
N VAL A 1031 -13.30 14.80 25.27
CA VAL A 1031 -14.02 13.97 26.26
C VAL A 1031 -15.46 14.42 26.49
N SER A 1032 -16.26 13.58 27.13
CA SER A 1032 -17.65 13.84 27.51
C SER A 1032 -18.01 13.16 28.84
N VAL A 1033 -19.24 13.35 29.33
CA VAL A 1033 -19.78 12.65 30.51
C VAL A 1033 -21.00 11.80 30.11
N PRO A 1034 -21.10 10.55 30.57
CA PRO A 1034 -22.13 9.62 30.06
C PRO A 1034 -23.53 9.89 30.61
N ARG A 1035 -23.64 10.42 31.84
CA ARG A 1035 -24.92 10.66 32.55
C ARG A 1035 -24.88 11.96 33.35
N THR A 1036 -26.04 12.36 33.88
CA THR A 1036 -26.17 13.54 34.74
C THR A 1036 -25.39 13.34 36.04
N LEU A 1037 -24.45 14.25 36.30
CA LEU A 1037 -23.61 14.20 37.50
C LEU A 1037 -24.35 14.77 38.72
N ALA A 1038 -23.99 14.29 39.91
CA ALA A 1038 -24.57 14.73 41.16
C ALA A 1038 -24.30 16.24 41.40
N PRO A 1039 -25.27 17.00 41.94
CA PRO A 1039 -25.12 18.44 42.16
C PRO A 1039 -23.88 18.78 42.99
N GLY A 1040 -22.96 19.56 42.42
CA GLY A 1040 -21.66 19.92 43.00
C GLY A 1040 -20.46 19.30 42.27
N ASN A 1041 -20.67 18.21 41.52
CA ASN A 1041 -19.68 17.58 40.64
C ASN A 1041 -20.02 17.79 39.15
N ASP A 1042 -20.96 18.70 38.83
CA ASP A 1042 -21.62 18.89 37.52
C ASP A 1042 -21.08 20.07 36.68
N THR A 1043 -19.87 20.56 36.99
CA THR A 1043 -19.26 21.73 36.34
C THR A 1043 -17.79 21.47 35.98
N VAL A 1044 -17.20 22.30 35.11
CA VAL A 1044 -15.80 22.18 34.63
C VAL A 1044 -14.79 22.24 35.78
N ALA A 1045 -15.19 22.72 36.96
CA ALA A 1045 -14.48 22.55 38.23
C ALA A 1045 -14.01 21.10 38.49
N LEU A 1046 -14.72 20.09 37.97
CA LEU A 1046 -14.33 18.67 38.06
C LEU A 1046 -12.95 18.38 37.44
N PHE A 1047 -12.46 19.24 36.53
CA PHE A 1047 -11.13 19.15 35.93
C PHE A 1047 -10.07 20.04 36.62
N GLU A 1048 -10.36 20.75 37.71
CA GLU A 1048 -9.41 21.71 38.33
C GLU A 1048 -8.10 21.08 38.82
N ASN A 1049 -8.10 19.77 39.11
CA ASN A 1049 -6.91 19.04 39.55
C ASN A 1049 -6.04 18.51 38.38
N VAL A 1050 -6.41 18.79 37.13
CA VAL A 1050 -5.66 18.38 35.94
C VAL A 1050 -4.62 19.46 35.58
N ASP A 1051 -3.33 19.11 35.56
CA ASP A 1051 -2.28 20.03 35.10
C ASP A 1051 -2.42 20.28 33.59
N CYS A 1052 -3.09 21.36 33.22
CA CYS A 1052 -3.32 21.72 31.83
C CYS A 1052 -2.11 22.40 31.14
N ALA A 1053 -0.92 22.43 31.76
CA ALA A 1053 0.28 23.12 31.27
C ALA A 1053 0.07 24.61 30.86
N GLY A 1054 -0.96 25.26 31.43
CA GLY A 1054 -1.34 26.64 31.10
C GLY A 1054 -2.28 26.79 29.89
N HIS A 1055 -2.70 25.70 29.25
CA HIS A 1055 -3.77 25.72 28.25
C HIS A 1055 -5.14 25.93 28.91
N SER A 1056 -6.07 26.52 28.16
CA SER A 1056 -7.48 26.63 28.57
C SER A 1056 -8.25 25.36 28.19
N ILE A 1057 -9.34 25.09 28.90
CA ILE A 1057 -10.34 24.09 28.51
C ILE A 1057 -11.29 24.74 27.50
N PHE A 1058 -11.62 24.03 26.43
CA PHE A 1058 -12.40 24.57 25.32
C PHE A 1058 -13.69 23.77 25.06
N GLY A 1059 -14.74 24.51 24.73
CA GLY A 1059 -15.97 24.00 24.14
C GLY A 1059 -16.09 24.49 22.70
N TYR A 1060 -17.00 23.90 21.93
CA TYR A 1060 -17.31 24.35 20.58
C TYR A 1060 -18.82 24.34 20.33
N ASP A 1061 -19.37 25.51 20.05
CA ASP A 1061 -20.73 25.68 19.54
C ASP A 1061 -20.70 25.79 18.01
N GLY A 1062 -21.60 25.09 17.32
CA GLY A 1062 -21.63 25.08 15.85
C GLY A 1062 -22.05 26.41 15.21
N THR A 1063 -22.60 27.35 15.99
CA THR A 1063 -23.03 28.68 15.55
C THR A 1063 -21.99 29.74 15.89
N ASP A 1064 -21.54 29.77 17.15
CA ASP A 1064 -20.67 30.81 17.70
C ASP A 1064 -19.17 30.44 17.69
N GLY A 1065 -18.85 29.15 17.47
CA GLY A 1065 -17.48 28.64 17.30
C GLY A 1065 -16.82 28.21 18.61
N TRP A 1066 -15.49 28.37 18.68
CA TRP A 1066 -14.68 27.98 19.84
C TRP A 1066 -14.91 28.92 21.03
N GLU A 1067 -15.22 28.35 22.20
CA GLU A 1067 -15.31 29.08 23.47
C GLU A 1067 -14.35 28.54 24.53
N VAL A 1068 -13.86 29.43 25.40
CA VAL A 1068 -13.07 29.05 26.58
C VAL A 1068 -14.04 28.77 27.72
N LEU A 1069 -14.07 27.50 28.16
CA LEU A 1069 -14.88 27.09 29.30
C LEU A 1069 -14.19 27.51 30.61
N LYS A 1070 -15.00 28.06 31.53
CA LYS A 1070 -14.58 28.43 32.88
C LYS A 1070 -15.00 27.35 33.85
N SER A 1071 -14.34 27.29 35.02
CA SER A 1071 -14.65 26.32 36.09
C SER A 1071 -16.15 26.25 36.45
N ASP A 1072 -16.87 27.39 36.44
CA ASP A 1072 -18.31 27.47 36.73
C ASP A 1072 -19.24 27.08 35.56
N ALA A 1073 -18.69 26.70 34.39
CA ALA A 1073 -19.48 26.21 33.26
C ALA A 1073 -19.99 24.79 33.53
N PRO A 1074 -21.26 24.46 33.23
CA PRO A 1074 -21.81 23.12 33.44
C PRO A 1074 -21.24 22.12 32.44
N VAL A 1075 -20.93 20.91 32.90
CA VAL A 1075 -20.56 19.77 32.05
C VAL A 1075 -21.77 18.86 31.92
N LYS A 1076 -22.21 18.57 30.69
CA LYS A 1076 -23.46 17.85 30.41
C LYS A 1076 -23.22 16.66 29.49
N PRO A 1077 -24.05 15.62 29.56
CA PRO A 1077 -24.07 14.58 28.54
C PRO A 1077 -24.32 15.15 27.15
N LEU A 1078 -23.73 14.51 26.13
CA LEU A 1078 -23.69 14.95 24.73
C LEU A 1078 -22.82 16.18 24.42
N ASP A 1079 -22.23 16.85 25.42
CA ASP A 1079 -21.24 17.91 25.18
C ASP A 1079 -19.83 17.32 25.08
N GLY A 1080 -19.10 17.69 24.02
CA GLY A 1080 -17.70 17.35 23.83
C GLY A 1080 -16.78 18.49 24.31
N VAL A 1081 -15.80 18.17 25.15
CA VAL A 1081 -14.89 19.11 25.81
C VAL A 1081 -13.45 18.82 25.42
N TRP A 1082 -12.72 19.85 25.01
CA TRP A 1082 -11.29 19.78 24.69
C TRP A 1082 -10.45 20.23 25.90
N ILE A 1083 -9.61 19.32 26.40
CA ILE A 1083 -8.73 19.57 27.55
C ILE A 1083 -7.32 19.08 27.25
N TYR A 1084 -6.32 19.91 27.51
CA TYR A 1084 -4.92 19.50 27.50
C TYR A 1084 -4.54 18.97 28.88
N SER A 1085 -3.76 17.89 28.95
CA SER A 1085 -3.14 17.42 30.19
C SER A 1085 -1.64 17.20 30.02
N ASN A 1086 -0.84 17.69 30.96
CA ASN A 1086 0.63 17.60 30.95
C ASN A 1086 1.13 16.19 31.31
N THR A 1087 0.28 15.41 31.99
CA THR A 1087 0.47 13.99 32.37
C THR A 1087 -0.84 13.24 32.19
N THR A 1088 -0.83 11.90 32.29
CA THR A 1088 -2.06 11.12 32.48
C THR A 1088 -2.72 11.50 33.81
N ALA A 1089 -4.06 11.58 33.86
CA ALA A 1089 -4.84 11.98 35.04
C ALA A 1089 -6.20 11.23 35.11
N THR A 1090 -6.85 11.20 36.27
CA THR A 1090 -8.18 10.58 36.47
C THR A 1090 -9.14 11.54 37.17
N VAL A 1091 -10.45 11.35 36.95
CA VAL A 1091 -11.51 12.28 37.37
C VAL A 1091 -12.76 11.49 37.79
N ALA A 1092 -13.15 11.54 39.07
CA ALA A 1092 -14.30 10.79 39.58
C ALA A 1092 -15.65 11.37 39.08
N LEU A 1093 -16.63 10.50 38.81
CA LEU A 1093 -17.97 10.86 38.37
C LEU A 1093 -19.03 10.30 39.34
N THR A 1094 -19.49 11.16 40.26
CA THR A 1094 -20.68 10.89 41.08
C THR A 1094 -21.93 11.14 40.26
N PHE A 1095 -22.86 10.18 40.17
CA PHE A 1095 -24.11 10.35 39.42
C PHE A 1095 -25.26 10.86 40.30
N ASP A 1096 -26.16 11.66 39.73
CA ASP A 1096 -27.38 12.07 40.44
C ASP A 1096 -28.35 10.88 40.54
N SER A 1097 -28.32 10.18 41.68
CA SER A 1097 -29.23 9.07 41.98
C SER A 1097 -30.70 9.49 42.15
N LEU A 1098 -31.01 10.79 42.08
CA LEU A 1098 -32.34 11.34 42.30
C LEU A 1098 -32.99 11.91 41.03
N LYS A 1099 -32.27 12.16 39.92
CA LYS A 1099 -32.79 12.58 38.59
C LYS A 1099 -31.80 12.30 37.43
N PRO A 1100 -32.27 12.10 36.16
CA PRO A 1100 -33.55 12.58 35.60
C PRO A 1100 -34.50 11.50 35.06
N THR A 1101 -35.74 11.91 34.78
CA THR A 1101 -36.80 11.07 34.15
C THR A 1101 -36.98 11.34 32.65
N THR A 1102 -36.02 12.02 32.02
CA THR A 1102 -36.05 12.43 30.61
C THR A 1102 -34.61 12.50 30.08
N ALA A 1103 -34.31 11.76 29.02
CA ALA A 1103 -32.97 11.72 28.42
C ALA A 1103 -32.53 13.11 27.91
N PRO A 1104 -31.26 13.51 28.12
CA PRO A 1104 -30.75 14.79 27.64
C PRO A 1104 -30.72 14.89 26.10
N THR A 1105 -30.75 16.12 25.59
CA THR A 1105 -30.75 16.41 24.14
C THR A 1105 -29.88 17.60 23.79
N LYS A 1106 -29.16 17.55 22.67
CA LYS A 1106 -28.33 18.63 22.13
C LYS A 1106 -28.81 19.07 20.74
N ALA A 1107 -28.95 20.38 20.54
CA ALA A 1107 -29.23 20.94 19.21
C ALA A 1107 -27.93 21.02 18.40
N LEU A 1108 -27.98 20.61 17.13
CA LEU A 1108 -26.85 20.65 16.19
C LEU A 1108 -27.23 21.48 14.97
N VAL A 1109 -26.32 22.31 14.48
CA VAL A 1109 -26.54 23.18 13.30
C VAL A 1109 -25.81 22.65 12.06
N PRO A 1110 -26.19 23.03 10.82
CA PRO A 1110 -25.47 22.62 9.62
C PRO A 1110 -23.99 23.05 9.68
N GLY A 1111 -23.06 22.13 9.38
CA GLY A 1111 -21.63 22.32 9.60
C GLY A 1111 -21.06 21.41 10.70
N TRP A 1112 -19.86 21.71 11.18
CA TRP A 1112 -19.21 20.97 12.28
C TRP A 1112 -19.82 21.34 13.63
N ASN A 1113 -19.94 20.35 14.52
CA ASN A 1113 -20.38 20.49 15.91
C ASN A 1113 -19.53 19.55 16.78
N ALA A 1114 -19.30 19.88 18.06
CA ALA A 1114 -18.70 18.97 19.03
C ALA A 1114 -19.77 18.24 19.85
N VAL A 1115 -19.69 16.91 19.93
CA VAL A 1115 -20.65 16.05 20.65
C VAL A 1115 -19.92 15.02 21.51
N GLY A 1116 -20.65 14.30 22.35
CA GLY A 1116 -20.13 13.19 23.16
C GLY A 1116 -21.15 12.06 23.32
N PHE A 1117 -20.70 10.95 23.89
CA PHE A 1117 -21.52 9.74 24.10
C PHE A 1117 -22.26 9.76 25.45
N SER A 1118 -23.39 9.04 25.55
CA SER A 1118 -24.39 9.22 26.63
C SER A 1118 -24.89 7.91 27.27
N ASP A 1119 -24.00 6.94 27.42
CA ASP A 1119 -24.22 5.76 28.27
C ASP A 1119 -22.92 5.32 28.95
N VAL A 1120 -23.04 4.49 29.97
CA VAL A 1120 -21.93 3.84 30.69
C VAL A 1120 -21.50 2.52 30.05
N SER A 1121 -22.02 2.20 28.87
CA SER A 1121 -21.67 1.03 28.05
C SER A 1121 -21.60 1.44 26.57
N PRO A 1122 -20.56 1.03 25.80
CA PRO A 1122 -20.40 1.44 24.39
C PRO A 1122 -21.57 1.06 23.48
N ALA A 1123 -21.76 1.79 22.37
CA ALA A 1123 -22.75 1.46 21.34
C ALA A 1123 -22.39 2.01 19.94
N PRO A 1124 -22.88 1.39 18.84
CA PRO A 1124 -22.56 1.79 17.46
C PRO A 1124 -22.97 3.23 17.12
N ALA A 1125 -22.17 3.93 16.33
CA ALA A 1125 -22.43 5.31 15.93
C ALA A 1125 -23.78 5.50 15.23
N LYS A 1126 -24.19 4.55 14.37
CA LYS A 1126 -25.53 4.54 13.72
C LYS A 1126 -26.69 4.53 14.72
N ASP A 1127 -26.52 3.87 15.87
CA ASP A 1127 -27.53 3.73 16.91
C ASP A 1127 -27.47 4.91 17.89
N ALA A 1128 -26.27 5.33 18.29
CA ALA A 1128 -26.04 6.51 19.13
C ALA A 1128 -26.51 7.82 18.48
N LEU A 1129 -26.37 7.96 17.15
CA LEU A 1129 -26.86 9.11 16.37
C LEU A 1129 -28.21 8.85 15.66
N ALA A 1130 -28.94 7.79 16.02
CA ALA A 1130 -30.20 7.42 15.37
C ALA A 1130 -31.25 8.54 15.33
N SER A 1131 -31.24 9.42 16.34
CA SER A 1131 -32.11 10.61 16.44
C SER A 1131 -31.84 11.70 15.38
N VAL A 1132 -30.65 11.71 14.78
CA VAL A 1132 -30.24 12.63 13.71
C VAL A 1132 -29.77 11.91 12.44
N LYS A 1133 -30.12 10.63 12.29
CA LYS A 1133 -29.62 9.72 11.24
C LYS A 1133 -29.66 10.25 9.80
N ASP A 1134 -30.66 11.07 9.44
CA ASP A 1134 -30.81 11.58 8.07
C ASP A 1134 -30.09 12.94 7.87
N ALA A 1135 -29.51 13.49 8.95
CA ALA A 1135 -28.96 14.84 9.01
C ALA A 1135 -27.43 14.88 9.22
N TRP A 1136 -26.81 13.91 9.90
CA TRP A 1136 -25.35 13.84 10.04
C TRP A 1136 -24.69 13.18 8.81
N ALA A 1137 -23.41 13.44 8.58
CA ALA A 1137 -22.66 12.89 7.44
C ALA A 1137 -21.35 12.22 7.83
N ILE A 1138 -20.57 12.85 8.70
CA ILE A 1138 -19.21 12.45 9.07
C ILE A 1138 -19.04 12.67 10.57
N LEU A 1139 -18.36 11.76 11.26
CA LEU A 1139 -18.00 11.85 12.66
C LEU A 1139 -16.51 11.51 12.85
N ILE A 1140 -15.79 12.24 13.70
CA ILE A 1140 -14.32 12.10 13.86
C ILE A 1140 -13.95 12.22 15.33
N GLY A 1141 -13.37 11.16 15.91
CA GLY A 1141 -12.79 11.17 17.26
C GLY A 1141 -11.33 11.59 17.25
N LEU A 1142 -10.81 12.03 18.40
CA LEU A 1142 -9.39 12.21 18.63
C LEU A 1142 -8.82 10.95 19.30
N ASP A 1143 -7.75 10.39 18.74
CA ASP A 1143 -6.87 9.51 19.50
C ASP A 1143 -5.97 10.38 20.39
N ALA A 1144 -6.25 10.38 21.69
CA ALA A 1144 -5.53 11.20 22.66
C ALA A 1144 -4.15 10.61 23.04
N GLU A 1145 -3.83 9.38 22.64
CA GLU A 1145 -2.54 8.76 22.87
C GLU A 1145 -1.58 9.05 21.70
N GLU A 1146 -2.06 8.88 20.46
CA GLU A 1146 -1.33 9.21 19.23
C GLU A 1146 -1.36 10.71 18.87
N GLN A 1147 -2.17 11.52 19.57
CA GLN A 1147 -2.37 12.96 19.30
C GLN A 1147 -2.81 13.26 17.86
N ALA A 1148 -3.60 12.35 17.27
CA ALA A 1148 -4.05 12.39 15.89
C ALA A 1148 -5.57 12.15 15.79
N TYR A 1149 -6.20 12.65 14.73
CA TYR A 1149 -7.61 12.33 14.47
C TYR A 1149 -7.75 10.88 13.96
N ALA A 1150 -8.66 10.13 14.58
CA ALA A 1150 -9.00 8.78 14.15
C ALA A 1150 -9.63 8.78 12.75
N PRO A 1151 -9.58 7.67 11.99
CA PRO A 1151 -10.28 7.54 10.71
C PRO A 1151 -11.76 7.91 10.85
N SER A 1152 -12.24 8.79 9.97
CA SER A 1152 -13.60 9.32 10.04
C SER A 1152 -14.65 8.23 9.92
N ILE A 1153 -15.69 8.30 10.74
CA ILE A 1153 -16.90 7.50 10.62
C ILE A 1153 -17.84 8.23 9.65
N ILE A 1154 -18.31 7.57 8.59
CA ILE A 1154 -19.20 8.16 7.58
C ILE A 1154 -20.57 7.50 7.70
N ASN A 1155 -21.62 8.30 7.71
CA ASN A 1155 -23.01 7.82 7.78
C ASN A 1155 -23.33 6.94 6.56
N SER A 1156 -23.78 5.71 6.81
CA SER A 1156 -23.93 4.62 5.83
C SER A 1156 -22.63 4.29 5.06
N GLY A 1157 -21.48 4.57 5.67
CA GLY A 1157 -20.15 4.22 5.17
C GLY A 1157 -19.82 2.74 5.38
N SER A 1158 -18.69 2.30 4.84
CA SER A 1158 -18.23 0.91 4.93
C SER A 1158 -16.73 0.81 5.21
N GLY A 1159 -16.28 -0.34 5.70
CA GLY A 1159 -14.86 -0.58 6.02
C GLY A 1159 -14.39 0.26 7.21
N SER A 1160 -13.18 0.81 7.14
CA SER A 1160 -12.60 1.70 8.18
C SER A 1160 -13.46 2.93 8.50
N HIS A 1161 -14.31 3.34 7.56
CA HIS A 1161 -15.22 4.47 7.69
C HIS A 1161 -16.68 4.08 7.99
N SER A 1162 -16.93 2.83 8.42
CA SER A 1162 -18.26 2.31 8.78
C SER A 1162 -18.89 3.02 9.98
N ASP A 1163 -20.21 3.26 9.94
CA ASP A 1163 -21.02 3.75 11.06
C ASP A 1163 -21.49 2.67 12.03
N GLU A 1164 -21.06 1.42 11.83
CA GLU A 1164 -21.17 0.34 12.81
C GLU A 1164 -20.08 0.38 13.89
N ARG A 1165 -19.11 1.31 13.79
CA ARG A 1165 -18.08 1.52 14.82
C ARG A 1165 -18.68 2.14 16.08
N ASP A 1166 -18.27 1.64 17.24
CA ASP A 1166 -18.76 2.11 18.54
C ASP A 1166 -18.29 3.52 18.91
N LEU A 1167 -19.11 4.19 19.72
CA LEU A 1167 -18.76 5.35 20.52
C LEU A 1167 -18.66 4.93 21.99
N ASN A 1168 -17.65 5.43 22.70
CA ASN A 1168 -17.30 4.95 24.04
C ASN A 1168 -17.75 5.89 25.17
N PRO A 1169 -18.08 5.37 26.36
CA PRO A 1169 -18.29 6.17 27.58
C PRO A 1169 -17.09 7.07 27.88
N GLY A 1170 -17.33 8.39 27.95
CA GLY A 1170 -16.30 9.37 28.30
C GLY A 1170 -15.63 10.08 27.11
N GLU A 1171 -15.84 9.64 25.86
CA GLU A 1171 -15.21 10.22 24.68
C GLU A 1171 -16.02 11.35 24.01
N GLY A 1172 -15.31 12.27 23.34
CA GLY A 1172 -15.85 13.37 22.54
C GLY A 1172 -15.52 13.23 21.05
N TYR A 1173 -16.43 13.69 20.19
CA TYR A 1173 -16.37 13.54 18.74
C TYR A 1173 -16.79 14.82 18.00
N TRP A 1174 -16.16 15.07 16.85
CA TRP A 1174 -16.61 16.05 15.87
C TRP A 1174 -17.69 15.42 15.01
N VAL A 1175 -18.83 16.09 14.80
CA VAL A 1175 -19.86 15.64 13.86
C VAL A 1175 -20.17 16.72 12.84
N PHE A 1176 -20.15 16.36 11.55
CA PHE A 1176 -20.57 17.21 10.46
C PHE A 1176 -22.04 16.95 10.10
N MET A 1177 -22.84 18.00 10.15
CA MET A 1177 -24.27 17.99 9.90
C MET A 1177 -24.58 18.60 8.52
N ARG A 1178 -25.31 17.86 7.68
CA ARG A 1178 -25.87 18.35 6.41
C ARG A 1178 -27.01 19.34 6.63
N THR A 1179 -27.82 19.09 7.65
CA THR A 1179 -28.94 19.94 8.08
C THR A 1179 -29.01 19.97 9.61
N GLY A 1180 -29.64 21.00 10.17
CA GLY A 1180 -29.77 21.12 11.63
C GLY A 1180 -30.70 20.04 12.21
N GLY A 1181 -30.38 19.55 13.40
CA GLY A 1181 -31.10 18.46 14.05
C GLY A 1181 -31.03 18.53 15.58
N THR A 1182 -31.61 17.55 16.26
CA THR A 1182 -31.54 17.41 17.72
C THR A 1182 -31.12 16.00 18.07
N LEU A 1183 -29.89 15.87 18.56
CA LEU A 1183 -29.34 14.62 19.08
C LEU A 1183 -29.97 14.34 20.44
N ALA A 1184 -30.48 13.14 20.65
CA ALA A 1184 -31.04 12.66 21.92
C ALA A 1184 -30.15 11.56 22.50
N ALA A 1185 -29.98 11.56 23.82
CA ALA A 1185 -29.20 10.55 24.54
C ALA A 1185 -29.89 9.18 24.55
N ILE A 1186 -29.07 8.13 24.65
CA ILE A 1186 -29.53 6.73 24.57
C ILE A 1186 -29.74 6.08 25.95
N SER A 1187 -29.13 6.60 27.02
CA SER A 1187 -29.48 6.29 28.41
C SER A 1187 -29.82 7.56 29.21
N ILE A 1188 -30.21 7.39 30.48
CA ILE A 1188 -30.76 8.43 31.36
C ILE A 1188 -29.86 8.64 32.58
#